data_AF-A0A8H4W897-F1
#
_entry.id   AF-A0A8H4W897-F1
#
_cell.length_a   1.000
_cell.length_b   1.000
_cell.length_c   1.000
_cell.angle_alpha   90.00
_cell.angle_beta   90.00
_cell.angle_gamma   90.00
#
_symmetry.space_group_name_H-M   'P 1'
#
loop_
_entity.id
_entity.type
_entity.pdbx_description
1 polymer ?
#
loop_
_entity_poly.entity_id
_entity_poly.type
_entity_poly.pdbx_seq_one_letter_code
_entity_poly.pdbx_strand_id
1 'polypeptide(L)'
;MEPSPLTQQARPEVFQQKIVELYEALLKQDEDDHEKSEGFWREFFLLRPDKATLHRILDELSPDDLLHLQTQTRQLFLRAVACVKTGSEPADAHALDVSWNLYGYETALTRQTITAFLASVLPKKYTNPSSDIINVLAGLDQVDAVFTDFVAALDVTIRTGRTLDIRQKAIKVALAVVSGAYQTSLLSYFTHRDLFPSLMKFIQDSDTISRAFEPFTLLGLLANYNKFEFQNPYRLRLDDFVNEGTIQKIIRSVGYTCTSARGKYVAIQEDLPEGWSIGTTLNMIGLGAIAAGAKTTPPVIDPELAKEMFAKLPGSEAAILLATYDFAHANKLFCFNFVSLSAEKGLEPPIASFLSVTSYFFQHAHSSFRTTLYSHLNLLILRLLIEDQVLCKRICSDESKMSVRLCRQRSPYLPLVRGDRMLAASILDMMIDGINHNLRRRLDVDFYILCVGIVLRLISHLSRSRTRLNYHWSELFRSLLSLVRFLTTYTSDLKHLNHIEILLDDLVNLIALSLSAGEAFLPNPAAYDDLFYKLVETGEILVKFRDSYELTKRPNSSIDTLISVTTHYKQLLADGAQGRKGKHLTSVQVAGVIKQGYETLSIQAKEGLDGWEKYREADKRVFLKKMARAAVADVKTFIGKLPSSPGGDFFSQMGTIKVSHRSALVSPCRKARWYWYMIAALSIVHRQHYHISTIASQVNGAFPQTLPRNRTIDYSLGTKAIVVDLSRLFGFHGCIAAADDWL
;
A
#
# COMPACT_ATOMS: atom_id res chain seq x y z
N MET A 1 -0.47 73.15 -5.43
CA MET A 1 -0.38 71.81 -4.83
C MET A 1 -0.96 70.85 -5.84
N GLU A 2 -0.13 70.03 -6.46
CA GLU A 2 -0.62 68.92 -7.28
C GLU A 2 -1.40 67.95 -6.37
N PRO A 3 -2.61 67.52 -6.76
CA PRO A 3 -3.39 66.58 -5.96
C PRO A 3 -2.68 65.22 -5.93
N SER A 4 -2.51 64.70 -4.72
CA SER A 4 -1.92 63.38 -4.45
C SER A 4 -2.65 62.28 -5.24
N PRO A 5 -1.94 61.33 -5.90
CA PRO A 5 -2.52 60.37 -6.83
C PRO A 5 -3.15 59.15 -6.12
N LEU A 6 -3.62 59.33 -4.88
CA LEU A 6 -4.22 58.27 -4.08
C LEU A 6 -5.74 58.35 -4.20
N THR A 7 -6.27 57.74 -5.26
CA THR A 7 -7.69 57.42 -5.36
C THR A 7 -8.04 56.34 -4.33
N GLN A 8 -8.92 56.66 -3.37
CA GLN A 8 -9.52 55.66 -2.50
C GLN A 8 -10.34 54.70 -3.37
N GLN A 9 -9.90 53.44 -3.49
CA GLN A 9 -10.70 52.40 -4.08
C GLN A 9 -11.93 52.14 -3.20
N ALA A 10 -13.11 52.16 -3.81
CA ALA A 10 -14.36 51.83 -3.13
C ALA A 10 -14.26 50.41 -2.54
N ARG A 11 -14.71 50.24 -1.30
CA ARG A 11 -14.65 48.96 -0.59
C ARG A 11 -15.57 47.97 -1.32
N PRO A 12 -15.06 46.83 -1.85
CA PRO A 12 -15.90 45.88 -2.57
C PRO A 12 -16.95 45.26 -1.65
N GLU A 13 -18.13 44.96 -2.19
CA GLU A 13 -19.28 44.39 -1.46
C GLU A 13 -19.02 42.95 -0.95
N VAL A 14 -18.03 42.27 -1.54
CA VAL A 14 -17.55 40.95 -1.11
C VAL A 14 -16.02 40.99 -1.01
N PHE A 15 -15.46 40.61 0.13
CA PHE A 15 -14.01 40.48 0.31
C PHE A 15 -13.52 39.19 -0.36
N GLN A 16 -12.99 39.29 -1.58
CA GLN A 16 -12.34 38.18 -2.28
C GLN A 16 -10.82 38.27 -2.09
N GLN A 17 -10.15 37.12 -2.04
CA GLN A 17 -8.68 37.12 -1.96
C GLN A 17 -8.12 37.59 -3.30
N LYS A 18 -7.16 38.53 -3.28
CA LYS A 18 -6.56 39.12 -4.47
C LYS A 18 -6.00 38.08 -5.46
N ILE A 19 -5.48 36.96 -4.97
CA ILE A 19 -5.00 35.87 -5.82
C ILE A 19 -6.11 35.20 -6.64
N VAL A 20 -7.33 35.15 -6.11
CA VAL A 20 -8.49 34.59 -6.81
C VAL A 20 -8.95 35.55 -7.91
N GLU A 21 -8.92 36.86 -7.66
CA GLU A 21 -9.16 37.87 -8.70
C GLU A 21 -8.14 37.73 -9.84
N LEU A 22 -6.86 37.45 -9.52
CA LEU A 22 -5.83 37.20 -10.53
C LEU A 22 -6.05 35.89 -11.30
N TYR A 23 -6.60 34.83 -10.67
CA TYR A 23 -6.98 33.60 -11.37
C TYR A 23 -8.14 33.85 -12.34
N GLU A 24 -9.16 34.57 -11.90
CA GLU A 24 -10.31 34.92 -12.73
C GLU A 24 -9.89 35.85 -13.89
N ALA A 25 -9.03 36.85 -13.65
CA ALA A 25 -8.51 37.75 -14.68
C ALA A 25 -7.55 37.07 -15.68
N LEU A 26 -7.01 35.90 -15.33
CA LEU A 26 -6.16 35.09 -16.21
C LEU A 26 -6.95 34.08 -17.03
N LEU A 27 -8.04 33.53 -16.48
CA LEU A 27 -8.77 32.39 -17.03
C LEU A 27 -10.20 32.72 -17.52
N LYS A 28 -10.72 33.93 -17.28
CA LYS A 28 -11.97 34.40 -17.92
C LYS A 28 -11.67 34.95 -19.32
N GLN A 29 -12.60 34.71 -20.25
CA GLN A 29 -12.57 35.25 -21.61
C GLN A 29 -12.75 36.77 -21.57
N ASP A 30 -11.64 37.51 -21.49
CA ASP A 30 -11.63 38.91 -21.87
C ASP A 30 -11.29 38.98 -23.37
N GLU A 31 -11.97 39.86 -24.12
CA GLU A 31 -11.80 40.06 -25.57
C GLU A 31 -10.39 40.56 -25.99
N ASP A 32 -9.52 40.86 -25.01
CA ASP A 32 -8.17 41.37 -25.22
C ASP A 32 -7.11 40.28 -25.03
N ASP A 33 -6.67 39.71 -26.15
CA ASP A 33 -5.58 38.72 -26.32
C ASP A 33 -4.17 39.31 -26.06
N HIS A 34 -4.05 40.28 -25.14
CA HIS A 34 -2.80 41.00 -24.86
C HIS A 34 -1.95 40.30 -23.79
N GLU A 35 -0.62 40.31 -23.97
CA GLU A 35 0.34 39.83 -22.97
C GLU A 35 0.16 40.55 -21.63
N LYS A 36 -0.02 39.80 -20.54
CA LYS A 36 -0.13 40.39 -19.20
C LYS A 36 1.21 41.01 -18.78
N SER A 37 1.16 42.18 -18.14
CA SER A 37 2.35 42.97 -17.77
C SER A 37 3.29 42.25 -16.79
N GLU A 38 4.58 42.64 -16.76
CA GLU A 38 5.52 42.08 -15.77
C GLU A 38 5.08 42.32 -14.31
N GLY A 39 4.40 43.43 -14.05
CA GLY A 39 3.86 43.74 -12.72
C GLY A 39 2.81 42.72 -12.27
N PHE A 40 1.95 42.28 -13.19
CA PHE A 40 0.96 41.22 -12.94
C PHE A 40 1.64 39.91 -12.52
N TRP A 41 2.64 39.45 -13.27
CA TRP A 41 3.32 38.19 -12.97
C TRP A 41 4.15 38.24 -11.69
N ARG A 42 4.80 39.37 -11.41
CA ARG A 42 5.52 39.56 -10.14
C ARG A 42 4.57 39.48 -8.96
N GLU A 43 3.40 40.12 -9.05
CA GLU A 43 2.37 40.03 -8.00
C GLU A 43 1.78 38.62 -7.89
N PHE A 44 1.49 37.97 -9.02
CA PHE A 44 0.94 36.62 -9.08
C PHE A 44 1.81 35.59 -8.34
N PHE A 45 3.14 35.61 -8.55
CA PHE A 45 4.07 34.70 -7.88
C PHE A 45 4.51 35.19 -6.50
N LEU A 46 4.24 36.44 -6.12
CA LEU A 46 4.48 36.94 -4.76
C LEU A 46 3.34 36.55 -3.81
N LEU A 47 2.11 36.46 -4.30
CA LEU A 47 0.93 36.15 -3.51
C LEU A 47 0.83 34.64 -3.21
N ARG A 48 0.23 34.34 -2.06
CA ARG A 48 -0.02 32.95 -1.64
C ARG A 48 -1.12 32.32 -2.50
N PRO A 49 -0.90 31.14 -3.10
CA PRO A 49 -1.86 30.53 -4.01
C PRO A 49 -3.08 29.92 -3.31
N ASP A 50 -4.28 30.16 -3.86
CA ASP A 50 -5.54 29.49 -3.46
C ASP A 50 -5.89 28.36 -4.43
N LYS A 51 -5.54 27.14 -4.05
CA LYS A 51 -5.68 25.95 -4.88
C LYS A 51 -7.10 25.47 -5.06
N ALA A 52 -7.93 25.53 -4.02
CA ALA A 52 -9.27 24.95 -4.08
C ALA A 52 -10.06 25.69 -5.16
N THR A 53 -9.87 27.01 -5.20
CA THR A 53 -10.45 27.87 -6.21
C THR A 53 -9.79 27.68 -7.57
N LEU A 54 -8.45 27.59 -7.66
CA LEU A 54 -7.77 27.31 -8.93
C LEU A 54 -8.17 25.95 -9.55
N HIS A 55 -8.23 24.88 -8.75
CA HIS A 55 -8.70 23.57 -9.19
C HIS A 55 -10.14 23.63 -9.66
N ARG A 56 -11.03 24.28 -8.89
CA ARG A 56 -12.43 24.43 -9.28
C ARG A 56 -12.57 25.16 -10.62
N ILE A 57 -11.89 26.29 -10.80
CA ILE A 57 -11.91 27.05 -12.06
C ILE A 57 -11.37 26.18 -13.21
N LEU A 58 -10.25 25.49 -12.99
CA LEU A 58 -9.66 24.65 -14.03
C LEU A 58 -10.50 23.41 -14.33
N ASP A 59 -11.19 22.81 -13.36
CA ASP A 59 -12.07 21.65 -13.56
C ASP A 59 -13.38 22.03 -14.28
N GLU A 60 -13.85 23.27 -14.10
CA GLU A 60 -15.03 23.82 -14.79
C GLU A 60 -14.76 24.06 -16.30
N LEU A 61 -13.52 24.36 -16.70
CA LEU A 61 -13.16 24.60 -18.11
C LEU A 61 -13.20 23.30 -18.94
N SER A 62 -13.70 23.34 -20.17
CA SER A 62 -13.58 22.21 -21.10
C SER A 62 -12.18 22.12 -21.72
N PRO A 63 -11.80 20.99 -22.35
CA PRO A 63 -10.55 20.90 -23.12
C PRO A 63 -10.49 21.92 -24.26
N ASP A 64 -11.63 22.22 -24.89
CA ASP A 64 -11.73 23.19 -25.99
C ASP A 64 -11.55 24.62 -25.48
N ASP A 65 -12.13 24.96 -24.32
CA ASP A 65 -11.91 26.27 -23.68
C ASP A 65 -10.43 26.49 -23.32
N LEU A 66 -9.75 25.43 -22.86
CA LEU A 66 -8.31 25.50 -22.59
C LEU A 66 -7.46 25.70 -23.85
N LEU A 67 -7.91 25.18 -25.00
CA LEU A 67 -7.25 25.43 -26.28
C LEU A 67 -7.48 26.87 -26.76
N HIS A 68 -8.65 27.45 -26.47
CA HIS A 68 -8.90 28.87 -26.71
C HIS A 68 -8.04 29.76 -25.80
N LEU A 69 -7.77 29.34 -24.56
CA LEU A 69 -6.91 30.05 -23.59
C LEU A 69 -5.41 29.70 -23.70
N GLN A 70 -4.97 29.10 -24.82
CA GLN A 70 -3.62 28.58 -24.97
C GLN A 70 -2.52 29.64 -24.77
N THR A 71 -2.78 30.91 -25.12
CA THR A 71 -1.80 31.99 -24.98
C THR A 71 -1.54 32.29 -23.50
N GLN A 72 -2.61 32.42 -22.71
CA GLN A 72 -2.57 32.69 -21.27
C GLN A 72 -1.95 31.51 -20.51
N THR A 73 -2.30 30.28 -20.86
CA THR A 73 -1.76 29.07 -20.21
C THR A 73 -0.28 28.85 -20.51
N ARG A 74 0.17 29.14 -21.74
CA ARG A 74 1.60 29.13 -22.11
C ARG A 74 2.39 30.15 -21.30
N GLN A 75 1.89 31.39 -21.20
CA GLN A 75 2.56 32.43 -20.42
C GLN A 75 2.68 32.06 -18.94
N LEU A 76 1.60 31.52 -18.36
CA LEU A 76 1.61 31.01 -16.98
C LEU A 76 2.70 29.94 -16.80
N PHE A 77 2.78 28.98 -17.72
CA PHE A 77 3.76 27.90 -17.66
C PHE A 77 5.20 28.43 -17.82
N LEU A 78 5.47 29.24 -18.84
CA LEU A 78 6.81 29.80 -19.10
C LEU A 78 7.32 30.65 -17.93
N ARG A 79 6.48 31.54 -17.39
CA ARG A 79 6.85 32.41 -16.27
C ARG A 79 7.03 31.61 -14.99
N ALA A 80 6.22 30.58 -14.77
CA ALA A 80 6.42 29.63 -13.69
C ALA A 80 7.79 28.91 -13.79
N VAL A 81 8.17 28.42 -14.96
CA VAL A 81 9.49 27.79 -15.17
C VAL A 81 10.63 28.79 -14.94
N ALA A 82 10.48 30.03 -15.39
CA ALA A 82 11.45 31.08 -15.14
C ALA A 82 11.63 31.35 -13.63
N CYS A 83 10.54 31.46 -12.86
CA CYS A 83 10.60 31.63 -11.42
C CYS A 83 11.31 30.46 -10.70
N VAL A 84 11.07 29.22 -11.15
CA VAL A 84 11.77 28.03 -10.62
C VAL A 84 13.27 28.09 -10.94
N LYS A 85 13.66 28.53 -12.14
CA LYS A 85 15.06 28.71 -12.52
C LYS A 85 15.76 29.80 -11.71
N THR A 86 15.08 30.92 -11.43
CA THR A 86 15.64 32.04 -10.68
C THR A 86 15.88 31.69 -9.20
N GLY A 87 15.06 30.82 -8.60
CA GLY A 87 15.29 30.30 -7.24
C GLY A 87 15.20 31.37 -6.14
N SER A 88 14.44 32.44 -6.35
CA SER A 88 14.28 33.56 -5.41
C SER A 88 13.03 33.40 -4.54
N GLU A 89 13.19 33.58 -3.21
CA GLU A 89 12.09 33.51 -2.24
C GLU A 89 11.26 34.82 -2.25
N PRO A 90 9.91 34.77 -2.14
CA PRO A 90 9.05 33.60 -1.99
C PRO A 90 8.53 33.03 -3.33
N ALA A 91 8.95 33.58 -4.47
CA ALA A 91 8.38 33.30 -5.79
C ALA A 91 8.68 31.89 -6.31
N ASP A 92 9.88 31.35 -6.06
CA ASP A 92 10.24 29.98 -6.44
C ASP A 92 9.46 28.95 -5.61
N ALA A 93 9.30 29.24 -4.31
CA ALA A 93 8.42 28.52 -3.44
C ALA A 93 7.02 28.63 -4.00
N HIS A 94 6.38 29.81 -4.13
CA HIS A 94 4.99 30.06 -4.60
C HIS A 94 4.66 29.49 -5.97
N ALA A 95 5.61 29.51 -6.91
CA ALA A 95 5.52 28.76 -8.15
C ALA A 95 5.35 27.24 -7.90
N LEU A 96 6.08 26.70 -6.92
CA LEU A 96 6.09 25.31 -6.47
C LEU A 96 5.28 25.00 -5.18
N ASP A 97 4.53 25.90 -4.50
CA ASP A 97 4.55 25.99 -3.00
C ASP A 97 3.60 25.20 -2.08
N VAL A 98 4.14 24.63 -0.98
CA VAL A 98 3.69 24.77 0.46
C VAL A 98 4.72 25.46 1.37
N SER A 99 4.30 26.53 2.06
CA SER A 99 4.89 27.03 3.33
C SER A 99 4.34 26.25 4.57
N TRP A 100 5.20 25.84 5.52
CA TRP A 100 4.83 25.13 6.77
C TRP A 100 4.69 26.11 7.95
N ASN A 101 3.68 25.92 8.80
CA ASN A 101 3.51 26.63 10.07
C ASN A 101 3.69 25.61 11.21
N LEU A 102 4.70 25.84 12.04
CA LEU A 102 5.14 25.02 13.18
C LEU A 102 3.97 24.74 14.15
N TYR A 103 3.33 23.55 14.10
CA TYR A 103 3.02 22.64 15.22
C TYR A 103 2.42 21.35 14.65
N GLY A 104 3.06 20.20 14.94
CA GLY A 104 2.57 18.89 14.52
C GLY A 104 1.33 18.47 15.30
N TYR A 105 0.23 18.22 14.60
CA TYR A 105 -0.33 16.88 14.41
C TYR A 105 -1.42 16.98 13.33
N GLU A 106 -1.50 15.95 12.47
CA GLU A 106 -2.69 15.58 11.70
C GLU A 106 -3.35 16.65 10.80
N THR A 107 -2.78 16.87 9.60
CA THR A 107 -3.49 16.94 8.29
C THR A 107 -2.51 17.37 7.20
N ALA A 108 -2.25 16.46 6.26
CA ALA A 108 -1.37 16.67 5.12
C ALA A 108 -1.99 17.65 4.09
N LEU A 109 -1.77 18.96 4.26
CA LEU A 109 -2.13 19.96 3.25
C LEU A 109 -1.01 20.11 2.20
N THR A 110 -1.19 19.45 1.07
CA THR A 110 -0.31 19.60 -0.10
C THR A 110 -0.67 20.89 -0.86
N ARG A 111 0.21 21.86 -0.92
CA ARG A 111 0.08 23.18 -1.60
C ARG A 111 1.13 23.20 -2.73
N GLN A 112 0.86 23.75 -3.93
CA GLN A 112 1.68 24.02 -5.17
C GLN A 112 0.78 24.55 -6.31
N THR A 113 1.12 25.67 -6.97
CA THR A 113 0.33 26.28 -8.08
C THR A 113 0.54 25.57 -9.41
N ILE A 114 1.79 25.29 -9.79
CA ILE A 114 2.12 24.55 -11.04
C ILE A 114 1.59 23.13 -11.00
N THR A 115 1.71 22.42 -9.88
CA THR A 115 1.15 21.07 -9.76
C THR A 115 -0.36 21.07 -9.90
N ALA A 116 -1.06 22.06 -9.31
CA ALA A 116 -2.51 22.16 -9.44
C ALA A 116 -2.92 22.40 -10.89
N PHE A 117 -2.22 23.30 -11.59
CA PHE A 117 -2.41 23.54 -13.02
C PHE A 117 -2.18 22.26 -13.85
N LEU A 118 -1.00 21.65 -13.74
CA LEU A 118 -0.66 20.45 -14.51
C LEU A 118 -1.51 19.23 -14.14
N ALA A 119 -1.87 19.06 -12.87
CA ALA A 119 -2.74 17.96 -12.43
C ALA A 119 -4.20 18.12 -12.88
N SER A 120 -4.65 19.33 -13.21
CA SER A 120 -6.02 19.57 -13.72
C SER A 120 -6.05 19.58 -15.25
N VAL A 121 -5.02 20.13 -15.89
CA VAL A 121 -4.94 20.27 -17.35
C VAL A 121 -4.53 18.95 -18.01
N LEU A 122 -3.45 18.31 -17.57
CA LEU A 122 -2.90 17.12 -18.25
C LEU A 122 -3.83 15.90 -18.28
N PRO A 123 -4.65 15.62 -17.24
CA PRO A 123 -5.54 14.45 -17.28
C PRO A 123 -6.79 14.62 -18.15
N LYS A 124 -7.07 15.81 -18.67
CA LYS A 124 -8.25 16.06 -19.52
C LYS A 124 -8.19 15.27 -20.81
N LYS A 125 -9.38 14.91 -21.32
CA LYS A 125 -9.53 14.13 -22.55
C LYS A 125 -9.54 15.06 -23.75
N TYR A 126 -8.36 15.34 -24.28
CA TYR A 126 -8.19 16.06 -25.54
C TYR A 126 -8.44 15.15 -26.74
N THR A 127 -8.85 15.74 -27.87
CA THR A 127 -9.07 15.03 -29.14
C THR A 127 -7.77 14.41 -29.65
N ASN A 128 -6.67 15.17 -29.61
CA ASN A 128 -5.32 14.72 -29.92
C ASN A 128 -4.39 14.98 -28.72
N PRO A 129 -4.26 14.02 -27.79
CA PRO A 129 -3.61 14.26 -26.49
C PRO A 129 -2.15 14.69 -26.59
N SER A 130 -1.41 14.28 -27.61
CA SER A 130 -0.03 14.74 -27.80
C SER A 130 0.03 16.18 -28.28
N SER A 131 -0.67 16.54 -29.37
CA SER A 131 -0.60 17.90 -29.94
C SER A 131 -1.31 18.94 -29.09
N ASP A 132 -2.46 18.60 -28.52
CA ASP A 132 -3.33 19.56 -27.85
C ASP A 132 -2.73 19.95 -26.50
N ILE A 133 -2.17 18.99 -25.75
CA ILE A 133 -1.43 19.26 -24.52
C ILE A 133 -0.18 20.10 -24.80
N ILE A 134 0.55 19.80 -25.88
CA ILE A 134 1.70 20.61 -26.30
C ILE A 134 1.26 22.04 -26.63
N ASN A 135 0.15 22.19 -27.35
CA ASN A 135 -0.41 23.50 -27.67
C ASN A 135 -0.83 24.28 -26.43
N VAL A 136 -1.41 23.66 -25.41
CA VAL A 136 -1.79 24.37 -24.18
C VAL A 136 -0.57 24.81 -23.35
N LEU A 137 0.54 24.05 -23.40
CA LEU A 137 1.69 24.26 -22.49
C LEU A 137 2.83 25.10 -23.08
N ALA A 138 3.20 24.84 -24.34
CA ALA A 138 4.39 25.44 -24.94
C ALA A 138 4.16 25.97 -26.37
N GLY A 139 3.16 25.44 -27.08
CA GLY A 139 3.02 25.62 -28.52
C GLY A 139 3.92 24.64 -29.28
N LEU A 140 3.44 24.16 -30.44
CA LEU A 140 4.15 23.14 -31.24
C LEU A 140 5.54 23.59 -31.69
N ASP A 141 5.74 24.88 -31.95
CA ASP A 141 6.99 25.41 -32.50
C ASP A 141 8.12 25.55 -31.46
N GLN A 142 7.77 25.70 -30.18
CA GLN A 142 8.74 25.96 -29.10
C GLN A 142 8.82 24.81 -28.08
N VAL A 143 8.10 23.72 -28.30
CA VAL A 143 7.99 22.60 -27.35
C VAL A 143 9.36 22.05 -26.92
N ASP A 144 10.29 21.87 -27.87
CA ASP A 144 11.61 21.32 -27.58
C ASP A 144 12.41 22.21 -26.63
N ALA A 145 12.43 23.52 -26.88
CA ALA A 145 13.13 24.49 -26.05
C ALA A 145 12.50 24.54 -24.65
N VAL A 146 11.17 24.70 -24.59
CA VAL A 146 10.43 24.90 -23.34
C VAL A 146 10.47 23.66 -22.45
N PHE A 147 10.23 22.46 -22.99
CA PHE A 147 10.26 21.23 -22.18
C PHE A 147 11.66 20.80 -21.80
N THR A 148 12.66 20.98 -22.66
CA THR A 148 14.05 20.73 -22.28
C THR A 148 14.46 21.65 -21.13
N ASP A 149 14.09 22.93 -21.21
CA ASP A 149 14.33 23.91 -20.15
C ASP A 149 13.58 23.63 -18.86
N PHE A 150 12.35 23.13 -18.97
CA PHE A 150 11.54 22.76 -17.82
C PHE A 150 12.12 21.53 -17.10
N VAL A 151 12.41 20.45 -17.81
CA VAL A 151 13.03 19.26 -17.23
C VAL A 151 14.41 19.61 -16.68
N ALA A 152 15.13 20.55 -17.31
CA ALA A 152 16.36 21.11 -16.78
C ALA A 152 16.21 21.80 -15.44
N ALA A 153 15.23 22.70 -15.34
CA ALA A 153 14.91 23.41 -14.12
C ALA A 153 14.53 22.44 -12.99
N LEU A 154 13.73 21.41 -13.29
CA LEU A 154 13.37 20.37 -12.33
C LEU A 154 14.59 19.57 -11.87
N ASP A 155 15.45 19.11 -12.79
CA ASP A 155 16.66 18.35 -12.46
C ASP A 155 17.57 19.12 -11.49
N VAL A 156 17.86 20.39 -11.80
CA VAL A 156 18.67 21.26 -10.94
C VAL A 156 17.99 21.50 -9.59
N THR A 157 16.70 21.81 -9.60
CA THR A 157 15.93 22.05 -8.37
C THR A 157 15.89 20.82 -7.47
N ILE A 158 15.73 19.61 -8.03
CA ILE A 158 15.75 18.35 -7.28
C ILE A 158 17.15 18.04 -6.75
N ARG A 159 18.21 18.42 -7.46
CA ARG A 159 19.60 18.09 -7.07
C ARG A 159 20.20 19.05 -6.04
N THR A 160 19.92 20.34 -6.17
CA THR A 160 20.59 21.41 -5.42
C THR A 160 19.62 22.46 -4.87
N GLY A 161 18.31 22.17 -4.85
CA GLY A 161 17.32 23.07 -4.24
C GLY A 161 17.68 23.40 -2.79
N ARG A 162 17.42 24.66 -2.41
CA ARG A 162 17.86 25.25 -1.12
C ARG A 162 17.36 24.48 0.10
N THR A 163 16.16 23.91 0.03
CA THR A 163 15.54 23.12 1.10
C THR A 163 15.03 21.78 0.55
N LEU A 164 14.98 20.76 1.42
CA LEU A 164 14.41 19.46 1.08
C LEU A 164 12.93 19.57 0.64
N ASP A 165 12.20 20.55 1.16
CA ASP A 165 10.81 20.77 0.76
C ASP A 165 10.68 21.30 -0.68
N ILE A 166 11.54 22.21 -1.12
CA ILE A 166 11.56 22.68 -2.52
C ILE A 166 11.91 21.52 -3.47
N ARG A 167 12.87 20.68 -3.07
CA ARG A 167 13.26 19.49 -3.83
C ARG A 167 12.10 18.48 -3.95
N GLN A 168 11.41 18.20 -2.84
CA GLN A 168 10.20 17.37 -2.83
C GLN A 168 9.11 17.96 -3.73
N LYS A 169 8.95 19.29 -3.72
CA LYS A 169 7.94 19.95 -4.54
C LYS A 169 8.22 19.76 -6.03
N ALA A 170 9.46 19.94 -6.46
CA ALA A 170 9.87 19.67 -7.83
C ALA A 170 9.63 18.20 -8.24
N ILE A 171 9.83 17.23 -7.33
CA ILE A 171 9.48 15.82 -7.56
C ILE A 171 7.97 15.66 -7.79
N LYS A 172 7.12 16.31 -6.99
CA LYS A 172 5.65 16.27 -7.18
C LYS A 172 5.22 16.88 -8.52
N VAL A 173 5.85 17.97 -8.95
CA VAL A 173 5.62 18.54 -10.29
C VAL A 173 5.98 17.53 -11.37
N ALA A 174 7.17 16.92 -11.29
CA ALA A 174 7.57 15.87 -12.23
C ALA A 174 6.59 14.69 -12.24
N LEU A 175 6.11 14.27 -11.06
CA LEU A 175 5.14 13.19 -10.91
C LEU A 175 3.77 13.55 -11.51
N ALA A 176 3.33 14.80 -11.40
CA ALA A 176 2.12 15.30 -12.05
C ALA A 176 2.22 15.28 -13.57
N VAL A 177 3.39 15.65 -14.11
CA VAL A 177 3.65 15.63 -15.55
C VAL A 177 3.71 14.21 -16.08
N VAL A 178 4.51 13.35 -15.46
CA VAL A 178 4.72 11.96 -15.89
C VAL A 178 3.42 11.15 -15.80
N SER A 179 2.63 11.35 -14.74
CA SER A 179 1.33 10.67 -14.63
C SER A 179 0.29 11.26 -15.58
N GLY A 180 0.17 12.60 -15.64
CA GLY A 180 -0.77 13.32 -16.49
C GLY A 180 -0.60 13.00 -17.97
N ALA A 181 0.62 13.14 -18.47
CA ALA A 181 1.00 13.06 -19.87
C ALA A 181 1.58 11.69 -20.29
N TYR A 182 1.38 10.62 -19.51
CA TYR A 182 2.07 9.33 -19.69
C TYR A 182 2.03 8.72 -21.10
N GLN A 183 0.97 9.00 -21.87
CA GLN A 183 0.77 8.47 -23.23
C GLN A 183 1.23 9.42 -24.34
N THR A 184 1.78 10.59 -24.01
CA THR A 184 2.21 11.59 -24.98
C THR A 184 3.72 11.54 -25.23
N SER A 185 4.16 12.23 -26.28
CA SER A 185 5.59 12.40 -26.58
C SER A 185 6.34 13.20 -25.51
N LEU A 186 5.67 13.90 -24.60
CA LEU A 186 6.31 14.76 -23.59
C LEU A 186 7.21 13.97 -22.61
N LEU A 187 6.96 12.68 -22.42
CA LEU A 187 7.81 11.84 -21.55
C LEU A 187 9.19 11.55 -22.19
N SER A 188 9.36 11.73 -23.50
CA SER A 188 10.67 11.55 -24.15
C SER A 188 11.72 12.53 -23.60
N TYR A 189 11.34 13.78 -23.28
CA TYR A 189 12.24 14.76 -22.67
C TYR A 189 12.78 14.31 -21.31
N PHE A 190 11.96 13.59 -20.51
CA PHE A 190 12.40 12.97 -19.26
C PHE A 190 13.31 11.77 -19.48
N THR A 191 13.28 11.12 -20.65
CA THR A 191 14.26 10.08 -20.99
C THR A 191 15.57 10.64 -21.53
N HIS A 192 15.53 11.77 -22.25
CA HIS A 192 16.73 12.45 -22.75
C HIS A 192 17.55 13.08 -21.61
N ARG A 193 16.88 13.58 -20.57
CA ARG A 193 17.54 14.13 -19.38
C ARG A 193 17.37 13.19 -18.19
N ASP A 194 18.48 12.57 -17.80
CA ASP A 194 18.54 11.60 -16.71
C ASP A 194 18.29 12.24 -15.33
N LEU A 195 17.09 12.05 -14.77
CA LEU A 195 16.73 12.50 -13.43
C LEU A 195 17.21 11.54 -12.33
N PHE A 196 17.71 10.35 -12.67
CA PHE A 196 18.08 9.32 -11.70
C PHE A 196 19.08 9.83 -10.63
N PRO A 197 20.19 10.51 -10.99
CA PRO A 197 21.15 10.99 -10.00
C PRO A 197 20.52 11.98 -9.01
N SER A 198 19.63 12.85 -9.50
CA SER A 198 18.96 13.87 -8.70
C SER A 198 17.96 13.25 -7.72
N LEU A 199 17.18 12.25 -8.17
CA LEU A 199 16.26 11.51 -7.32
C LEU A 199 17.01 10.71 -6.24
N MET A 200 18.09 10.01 -6.60
CA MET A 200 18.89 9.25 -5.64
C MET A 200 19.56 10.16 -4.60
N LYS A 201 20.11 11.29 -5.03
CA LYS A 201 20.66 12.30 -4.13
C LYS A 201 19.59 12.82 -3.16
N PHE A 202 18.37 13.06 -3.62
CA PHE A 202 17.28 13.50 -2.74
C PHE A 202 16.93 12.46 -1.68
N ILE A 203 16.84 11.19 -2.05
CA ILE A 203 16.57 10.10 -1.10
C ILE A 203 17.74 9.96 -0.11
N GLN A 204 18.97 10.11 -0.57
CA GLN A 204 20.16 10.06 0.26
C GLN A 204 20.17 11.20 1.30
N ASP A 205 19.88 12.43 0.88
CA ASP A 205 19.88 13.61 1.74
C ASP A 205 18.64 13.71 2.66
N SER A 206 17.60 12.89 2.42
CA SER A 206 16.37 12.92 3.21
C SER A 206 16.56 12.27 4.59
N ASP A 207 16.12 12.99 5.63
CA ASP A 207 16.11 12.49 7.02
C ASP A 207 14.90 11.59 7.32
N THR A 208 13.81 11.75 6.57
CA THR A 208 12.55 11.02 6.78
C THR A 208 12.31 9.95 5.72
N ILE A 209 11.97 8.74 6.15
CA ILE A 209 11.68 7.58 5.28
C ILE A 209 10.48 7.84 4.34
N SER A 210 9.48 8.60 4.80
CA SER A 210 8.27 8.91 4.01
C SER A 210 8.56 9.75 2.76
N ARG A 211 9.62 10.57 2.77
CA ARG A 211 10.00 11.42 1.63
C ARG A 211 10.51 10.63 0.43
N ALA A 212 10.97 9.38 0.64
CA ALA A 212 11.43 8.50 -0.42
C ALA A 212 10.29 7.91 -1.28
N PHE A 213 9.03 7.98 -0.83
CA PHE A 213 7.88 7.40 -1.55
C PHE A 213 7.70 8.01 -2.96
N GLU A 214 7.63 9.33 -3.04
CA GLU A 214 7.36 10.06 -4.28
C GLU A 214 8.49 9.96 -5.32
N PRO A 215 9.78 10.18 -4.99
CA PRO A 215 10.88 10.02 -5.95
C PRO A 215 11.01 8.57 -6.43
N PHE A 216 10.75 7.58 -5.56
CA PHE A 216 10.82 6.17 -5.95
C PHE A 216 9.65 5.78 -6.86
N THR A 217 8.44 6.27 -6.59
CA THR A 217 7.27 6.06 -7.46
C THR A 217 7.47 6.74 -8.82
N LEU A 218 8.02 7.96 -8.85
CA LEU A 218 8.38 8.66 -10.09
C LEU A 218 9.35 7.83 -10.93
N LEU A 219 10.40 7.29 -10.30
CA LEU A 219 11.36 6.44 -10.97
C LEU A 219 10.71 5.17 -11.57
N GLY A 220 9.80 4.52 -10.84
CA GLY A 220 9.04 3.38 -11.37
C GLY A 220 8.20 3.72 -12.60
N LEU A 221 7.54 4.88 -12.62
CA LEU A 221 6.79 5.34 -13.80
C LEU A 221 7.72 5.61 -14.99
N LEU A 222 8.84 6.30 -14.75
CA LEU A 222 9.83 6.60 -15.79
C LEU A 222 10.49 5.34 -16.36
N ALA A 223 10.76 4.33 -15.53
CA ALA A 223 11.31 3.04 -15.96
C ALA A 223 10.31 2.20 -16.78
N ASN A 224 9.00 2.40 -16.59
CA ASN A 224 7.95 1.71 -17.35
C ASN A 224 7.52 2.44 -18.63
N TYR A 225 7.93 3.70 -18.82
CA TYR A 225 7.63 4.43 -20.03
C TYR A 225 8.26 3.72 -21.24
N ASN A 226 7.41 3.31 -22.18
CA ASN A 226 7.77 2.61 -23.42
C ASN A 226 8.79 1.46 -23.23
N LYS A 227 8.70 0.78 -22.08
CA LYS A 227 9.62 -0.26 -21.61
C LYS A 227 9.84 -1.41 -22.59
N PHE A 228 8.86 -1.68 -23.45
CA PHE A 228 8.91 -2.79 -24.42
C PHE A 228 9.05 -2.31 -25.86
N GLU A 229 9.22 -1.01 -26.06
CA GLU A 229 9.32 -0.37 -27.36
C GLU A 229 10.76 0.05 -27.66
N PHE A 230 11.51 0.50 -26.66
CA PHE A 230 12.93 0.83 -26.77
C PHE A 230 13.71 0.60 -25.47
N GLN A 231 15.04 0.71 -25.52
CA GLN A 231 15.90 0.57 -24.36
C GLN A 231 15.80 1.81 -23.47
N ASN A 232 15.10 1.68 -22.34
CA ASN A 232 14.90 2.78 -21.40
C ASN A 232 16.18 3.01 -20.54
N PRO A 233 16.75 4.23 -20.50
CA PRO A 233 17.99 4.52 -19.76
C PRO A 233 17.83 4.33 -18.24
N TYR A 234 16.64 4.58 -17.68
CA TYR A 234 16.38 4.38 -16.25
C TYR A 234 16.53 2.91 -15.85
N ARG A 235 16.22 1.97 -16.75
CA ARG A 235 16.40 0.53 -16.48
C ARG A 235 17.87 0.16 -16.32
N LEU A 236 18.75 0.72 -17.15
CA LEU A 236 20.20 0.51 -17.03
C LEU A 236 20.71 1.09 -15.71
N ARG A 237 20.22 2.28 -15.33
CA ARG A 237 20.56 2.90 -14.03
C ARG A 237 20.11 2.07 -12.84
N LEU A 238 18.95 1.41 -12.92
CA LEU A 238 18.47 0.52 -11.86
C LEU A 238 19.40 -0.69 -11.67
N ASP A 239 19.88 -1.28 -12.77
CA ASP A 239 20.81 -2.41 -12.75
C ASP A 239 22.17 -2.02 -12.16
N ASP A 240 22.74 -0.89 -12.61
CA ASP A 240 24.06 -0.39 -12.18
C ASP A 240 24.09 0.25 -10.78
N PHE A 241 22.95 0.37 -10.08
CA PHE A 241 22.89 1.10 -8.82
C PHE A 241 23.43 0.30 -7.64
N VAL A 242 24.46 0.83 -6.96
CA VAL A 242 25.18 0.13 -5.88
C VAL A 242 25.17 0.83 -4.52
N ASN A 243 24.52 2.00 -4.38
CA ASN A 243 24.50 2.73 -3.10
C ASN A 243 23.54 2.06 -2.10
N GLU A 244 24.11 1.19 -1.26
CA GLU A 244 23.37 0.40 -0.27
C GLU A 244 22.59 1.27 0.74
N GLY A 245 23.16 2.37 1.22
CA GLY A 245 22.47 3.26 2.18
C GLY A 245 21.18 3.83 1.61
N THR A 246 21.20 4.27 0.35
CA THR A 246 20.02 4.75 -0.36
C THR A 246 19.03 3.62 -0.66
N ILE A 247 19.51 2.44 -1.07
CA ILE A 247 18.69 1.24 -1.28
C ILE A 247 17.92 0.88 0.00
N GLN A 248 18.60 0.85 1.15
CA GLN A 248 17.95 0.53 2.42
C GLN A 248 16.90 1.59 2.82
N LYS A 249 17.13 2.89 2.57
CA LYS A 249 16.12 3.94 2.78
C LYS A 249 14.88 3.72 1.90
N ILE A 250 15.08 3.36 0.62
CA ILE A 250 13.98 3.01 -0.31
C ILE A 250 13.20 1.82 0.24
N ILE A 251 13.89 0.75 0.62
CA ILE A 251 13.26 -0.47 1.14
C ILE A 251 12.44 -0.19 2.40
N ARG A 252 12.96 0.62 3.33
CA ARG A 252 12.21 1.06 4.52
C ARG A 252 10.96 1.85 4.14
N SER A 253 11.03 2.69 3.11
CA SER A 253 9.88 3.45 2.61
C SER A 253 8.81 2.54 1.98
N VAL A 254 9.22 1.52 1.23
CA VAL A 254 8.32 0.46 0.74
C VAL A 254 7.67 -0.28 1.92
N GLY A 255 8.45 -0.68 2.93
CA GLY A 255 7.95 -1.34 4.13
C GLY A 255 6.90 -0.51 4.89
N TYR A 256 7.21 0.76 5.16
CA TYR A 256 6.29 1.70 5.81
C TYR A 256 4.98 1.87 5.01
N THR A 257 5.10 1.99 3.68
CA THR A 257 3.95 2.12 2.80
C THR A 257 3.08 0.86 2.80
N CYS A 258 3.70 -0.32 2.81
CA CYS A 258 2.99 -1.61 2.94
C CYS A 258 2.26 -1.72 4.28
N THR A 259 2.89 -1.30 5.38
CA THR A 259 2.26 -1.24 6.71
C THR A 259 1.05 -0.31 6.72
N SER A 260 1.17 0.88 6.11
CA SER A 260 0.07 1.85 5.99
C SER A 260 -1.08 1.30 5.14
N ALA A 261 -0.78 0.70 3.98
CA ALA A 261 -1.77 0.09 3.10
C ALA A 261 -2.51 -1.05 3.79
N ARG A 262 -1.79 -1.92 4.52
CA ARG A 262 -2.38 -2.96 5.37
C ARG A 262 -3.29 -2.37 6.45
N GLY A 263 -2.85 -1.30 7.12
CA GLY A 263 -3.62 -0.62 8.15
C GLY A 263 -5.02 -0.22 7.70
N LYS A 264 -5.19 0.11 6.42
CA LYS A 264 -6.51 0.40 5.83
C LYS A 264 -7.43 -0.82 5.74
N TYR A 265 -6.89 -2.01 5.47
CA TYR A 265 -7.67 -3.25 5.51
C TYR A 265 -8.04 -3.62 6.94
N VAL A 266 -7.09 -3.50 7.87
CA VAL A 266 -7.29 -3.79 9.31
C VAL A 266 -8.31 -2.83 9.93
N ALA A 267 -8.32 -1.56 9.52
CA ALA A 267 -9.31 -0.58 9.98
C ALA A 267 -10.75 -0.93 9.58
N ILE A 268 -10.95 -1.68 8.49
CA ILE A 268 -12.27 -2.19 8.10
C ILE A 268 -12.64 -3.40 8.94
N GLN A 269 -11.69 -4.33 9.12
CA GLN A 269 -11.90 -5.56 9.89
C GLN A 269 -10.61 -5.99 10.60
N GLU A 270 -10.61 -5.90 11.93
CA GLU A 270 -9.51 -6.43 12.76
C GLU A 270 -9.53 -7.97 12.71
N ASP A 271 -8.39 -8.55 12.34
CA ASP A 271 -8.28 -9.98 12.03
C ASP A 271 -7.35 -10.75 12.96
N LEU A 272 -6.71 -10.08 13.93
CA LEU A 272 -6.09 -10.79 15.03
C LEU A 272 -7.18 -11.32 15.97
N PRO A 273 -7.22 -12.63 16.25
CA PRO A 273 -8.08 -13.14 17.31
C PRO A 273 -7.67 -12.45 18.61
N GLU A 274 -8.63 -11.85 19.33
CA GLU A 274 -8.38 -11.19 20.60
C GLU A 274 -7.50 -12.09 21.46
N GLY A 275 -6.30 -11.61 21.77
CA GLY A 275 -5.40 -12.33 22.67
C GLY A 275 -6.17 -12.60 23.96
N TRP A 276 -6.08 -13.83 24.47
CA TRP A 276 -6.58 -14.18 25.79
C TRP A 276 -5.90 -13.23 26.80
N SER A 277 -6.59 -12.16 27.16
CA SER A 277 -6.21 -11.27 28.25
C SER A 277 -7.20 -11.52 29.37
N ILE A 278 -6.72 -11.51 30.62
CA ILE A 278 -7.57 -11.65 31.81
C ILE A 278 -8.70 -10.61 31.79
N GLY A 279 -8.47 -9.44 31.16
CA GLY A 279 -9.49 -8.42 30.94
C GLY A 279 -10.64 -8.84 30.01
N THR A 280 -10.37 -9.68 29.00
CA THR A 280 -11.38 -10.17 28.05
C THR A 280 -12.30 -11.22 28.69
N THR A 281 -11.75 -12.10 29.54
CA THR A 281 -12.54 -13.04 30.35
C THR A 281 -13.35 -12.32 31.42
N LEU A 282 -12.81 -11.27 32.04
CA LEU A 282 -13.56 -10.42 32.98
C LEU A 282 -14.68 -9.64 32.29
N ASN A 283 -14.48 -9.15 31.06
CA ASN A 283 -15.54 -8.56 30.24
C ASN A 283 -16.63 -9.60 29.89
N MET A 284 -16.23 -10.82 29.51
CA MET A 284 -17.16 -11.90 29.15
C MET A 284 -17.94 -12.44 30.36
N ILE A 285 -17.38 -12.32 31.58
CA ILE A 285 -18.02 -12.68 32.86
C ILE A 285 -18.78 -11.47 33.49
N GLY A 286 -18.86 -10.33 32.80
CA GLY A 286 -19.62 -9.17 33.26
C GLY A 286 -18.96 -8.37 34.39
N LEU A 287 -17.68 -8.62 34.69
CA LEU A 287 -16.85 -7.90 35.66
C LEU A 287 -15.98 -6.80 35.01
N GLY A 288 -16.28 -6.45 33.76
CA GLY A 288 -15.57 -5.46 32.94
C GLY A 288 -15.54 -4.02 33.44
N ALA A 289 -16.36 -3.68 34.44
CA ALA A 289 -16.50 -2.31 34.95
C ALA A 289 -15.30 -1.81 35.78
N ILE A 290 -14.34 -2.68 36.11
CA ILE A 290 -13.21 -2.36 37.02
C ILE A 290 -11.86 -2.26 36.27
N ALA A 291 -11.80 -2.62 34.99
CA ALA A 291 -10.57 -2.51 34.20
C ALA A 291 -10.44 -1.12 33.54
N ALA A 292 -9.55 -0.28 34.07
CA ALA A 292 -9.15 0.97 33.44
C ALA A 292 -8.48 0.69 32.09
N GLY A 293 -9.16 1.03 30.98
CA GLY A 293 -8.63 0.88 29.62
C GLY A 293 -9.50 0.05 28.67
N ALA A 294 -10.83 0.17 28.75
CA ALA A 294 -11.73 -0.41 27.77
C ALA A 294 -11.40 0.11 26.36
N LYS A 295 -10.71 -0.71 25.55
CA LYS A 295 -10.69 -0.53 24.10
C LYS A 295 -12.12 -0.62 23.63
N THR A 296 -12.63 0.46 23.06
CA THR A 296 -13.92 0.51 22.38
C THR A 296 -14.01 -0.65 21.40
N THR A 297 -15.01 -1.52 21.57
CA THR A 297 -15.33 -2.57 20.60
C THR A 297 -15.41 -1.92 19.22
N PRO A 298 -14.66 -2.39 18.20
CA PRO A 298 -14.75 -1.83 16.87
C PRO A 298 -16.20 -1.94 16.40
N PRO A 299 -16.77 -0.88 15.77
CA PRO A 299 -18.14 -0.92 15.29
C PRO A 299 -18.28 -2.08 14.30
N VAL A 300 -19.31 -2.90 14.50
CA VAL A 300 -19.65 -3.97 13.56
C VAL A 300 -20.12 -3.30 12.27
N ILE A 301 -19.24 -3.22 11.28
CA ILE A 301 -19.56 -2.68 9.95
C ILE A 301 -20.47 -3.69 9.25
N ASP A 302 -21.55 -3.20 8.66
CA ASP A 302 -22.45 -4.01 7.84
C ASP A 302 -21.67 -4.72 6.71
N PRO A 303 -21.84 -6.04 6.49
CA PRO A 303 -21.09 -6.78 5.47
C PRO A 303 -21.18 -6.22 4.05
N GLU A 304 -22.27 -5.55 3.66
CA GLU A 304 -22.39 -4.92 2.34
C GLU A 304 -21.54 -3.65 2.25
N LEU A 305 -21.61 -2.79 3.27
CA LEU A 305 -20.74 -1.62 3.38
C LEU A 305 -19.26 -2.02 3.43
N ALA A 306 -18.91 -3.07 4.17
CA ALA A 306 -17.54 -3.58 4.21
C ALA A 306 -17.04 -4.02 2.83
N LYS A 307 -17.87 -4.71 2.03
CA LYS A 307 -17.52 -5.07 0.64
C LYS A 307 -17.24 -3.83 -0.22
N GLU A 308 -18.06 -2.79 -0.10
CA GLU A 308 -17.83 -1.53 -0.84
C GLU A 308 -16.52 -0.85 -0.40
N MET A 309 -16.24 -0.84 0.90
CA MET A 309 -14.98 -0.30 1.44
C MET A 309 -13.77 -1.09 0.94
N PHE A 310 -13.84 -2.43 0.92
CA PHE A 310 -12.79 -3.28 0.35
C PHE A 310 -12.62 -3.08 -1.17
N ALA A 311 -13.70 -2.80 -1.91
CA ALA A 311 -13.62 -2.52 -3.34
C ALA A 311 -12.88 -1.20 -3.67
N LYS A 312 -12.87 -0.24 -2.74
CA LYS A 312 -12.10 1.02 -2.85
C LYS A 312 -10.60 0.83 -2.56
N LEU A 313 -10.22 -0.30 -1.95
CA LEU A 313 -8.83 -0.66 -1.71
C LEU A 313 -8.25 -1.49 -2.88
N PRO A 314 -6.92 -1.49 -3.07
CA PRO A 314 -5.90 -0.76 -2.31
C PRO A 314 -5.93 0.77 -2.55
N GLY A 315 -5.34 1.55 -1.65
CA GLY A 315 -5.19 2.99 -1.84
C GLY A 315 -4.22 3.34 -2.98
N SER A 316 -4.06 4.62 -3.27
CA SER A 316 -3.15 5.10 -4.33
C SER A 316 -1.67 4.85 -4.01
N GLU A 317 -1.33 4.64 -2.74
CA GLU A 317 0.01 4.30 -2.28
C GLU A 317 0.53 2.96 -2.83
N ALA A 318 -0.35 2.08 -3.32
CA ALA A 318 0.05 0.80 -3.91
C ALA A 318 0.91 0.98 -5.18
N ALA A 319 0.88 2.15 -5.82
CA ALA A 319 1.70 2.45 -7.01
C ALA A 319 3.20 2.24 -6.77
N ILE A 320 3.67 2.35 -5.52
CA ILE A 320 5.08 2.09 -5.16
C ILE A 320 5.52 0.66 -5.52
N LEU A 321 4.60 -0.31 -5.51
CA LEU A 321 4.91 -1.72 -5.77
C LEU A 321 5.38 -1.96 -7.21
N LEU A 322 4.99 -1.09 -8.16
CA LEU A 322 5.51 -1.14 -9.53
C LEU A 322 7.01 -0.85 -9.54
N ALA A 323 7.43 0.22 -8.86
CA ALA A 323 8.85 0.56 -8.70
C ALA A 323 9.61 -0.55 -7.96
N THR A 324 8.99 -1.15 -6.92
CA THR A 324 9.56 -2.30 -6.20
C THR A 324 9.80 -3.48 -7.13
N TYR A 325 8.86 -3.78 -8.03
CA TYR A 325 9.01 -4.85 -9.02
C TYR A 325 10.15 -4.57 -9.99
N ASP A 326 10.25 -3.35 -10.55
CA ASP A 326 11.32 -3.03 -11.50
C ASP A 326 12.71 -3.10 -10.84
N PHE A 327 12.82 -2.61 -9.61
CA PHE A 327 14.06 -2.68 -8.85
C PHE A 327 14.42 -4.13 -8.48
N ALA A 328 13.43 -4.94 -8.09
CA ALA A 328 13.64 -6.34 -7.77
C ALA A 328 14.02 -7.17 -9.01
N HIS A 329 13.51 -6.81 -10.18
CA HIS A 329 13.87 -7.47 -11.44
C HIS A 329 15.27 -7.08 -11.93
N ALA A 330 15.64 -5.80 -11.80
CA ALA A 330 16.93 -5.31 -12.28
C ALA A 330 18.08 -5.55 -11.30
N ASN A 331 17.89 -5.32 -10.00
CA ASN A 331 18.98 -5.14 -9.06
C ASN A 331 19.04 -6.21 -7.97
N LYS A 332 20.08 -7.06 -8.00
CA LYS A 332 20.27 -8.13 -7.01
C LYS A 332 20.62 -7.62 -5.61
N LEU A 333 21.35 -6.50 -5.51
CA LEU A 333 21.72 -5.90 -4.23
C LEU A 333 20.48 -5.38 -3.48
N PHE A 334 19.52 -4.82 -4.23
CA PHE A 334 18.21 -4.46 -3.70
C PHE A 334 17.47 -5.68 -3.17
N CYS A 335 17.37 -6.77 -3.94
CA CYS A 335 16.71 -8.00 -3.48
C CYS A 335 17.35 -8.59 -2.23
N PHE A 336 18.68 -8.58 -2.17
CA PHE A 336 19.42 -9.02 -0.99
C PHE A 336 19.09 -8.16 0.23
N ASN A 337 19.18 -6.84 0.11
CA ASN A 337 18.81 -5.93 1.21
C ASN A 337 17.32 -6.07 1.57
N PHE A 338 16.43 -6.28 0.59
CA PHE A 338 14.99 -6.37 0.81
C PHE A 338 14.64 -7.55 1.72
N VAL A 339 15.26 -8.72 1.49
CA VAL A 339 15.06 -9.92 2.31
C VAL A 339 15.76 -9.85 3.66
N SER A 340 16.87 -9.09 3.76
CA SER A 340 17.81 -9.18 4.88
C SER A 340 17.71 -8.04 5.89
N LEU A 341 17.06 -6.93 5.51
CA LEU A 341 17.01 -5.74 6.35
C LEU A 341 16.18 -6.00 7.61
N SER A 342 16.80 -5.84 8.77
CA SER A 342 16.16 -6.01 10.07
C SER A 342 15.19 -4.87 10.39
N ALA A 343 14.28 -5.12 11.34
CA ALA A 343 13.41 -4.11 11.91
C ALA A 343 14.20 -2.97 12.59
N GLU A 344 13.73 -1.74 12.43
CA GLU A 344 14.11 -0.64 13.32
C GLU A 344 13.29 -0.69 14.62
N LYS A 345 13.75 -0.01 15.68
CA LYS A 345 13.08 -0.02 16.98
C LYS A 345 11.61 0.40 16.85
N GLY A 346 10.70 -0.53 17.14
CA GLY A 346 9.25 -0.30 17.10
C GLY A 346 8.61 -0.41 15.71
N LEU A 347 9.36 -0.78 14.67
CA LEU A 347 8.87 -1.00 13.32
C LEU A 347 9.00 -2.47 12.90
N GLU A 348 8.19 -2.89 11.93
CA GLU A 348 8.29 -4.23 11.34
C GLU A 348 9.39 -4.26 10.25
N PRO A 349 10.04 -5.41 10.02
CA PRO A 349 10.96 -5.56 8.89
C PRO A 349 10.24 -5.32 7.55
N PRO A 350 10.85 -4.63 6.58
CA PRO A 350 10.16 -4.28 5.32
C PRO A 350 9.62 -5.49 4.53
N ILE A 351 10.34 -6.61 4.50
CA ILE A 351 9.87 -7.85 3.88
C ILE A 351 8.65 -8.42 4.61
N ALA A 352 8.61 -8.33 5.95
CA ALA A 352 7.46 -8.77 6.73
C ALA A 352 6.23 -7.91 6.42
N SER A 353 6.39 -6.58 6.34
CA SER A 353 5.31 -5.67 5.94
C SER A 353 4.81 -5.95 4.52
N PHE A 354 5.72 -6.25 3.57
CA PHE A 354 5.38 -6.62 2.20
C PHE A 354 4.61 -7.93 2.11
N LEU A 355 5.09 -8.99 2.79
CA LEU A 355 4.38 -10.27 2.86
C LEU A 355 3.00 -10.09 3.51
N SER A 356 2.96 -9.31 4.59
CA SER A 356 1.74 -9.00 5.30
C SER A 356 0.70 -8.37 4.37
N VAL A 357 0.98 -7.23 3.72
CA VAL A 357 0.01 -6.59 2.80
C VAL A 357 -0.38 -7.49 1.63
N THR A 358 0.56 -8.31 1.13
CA THR A 358 0.29 -9.26 0.05
C THR A 358 -0.75 -10.30 0.45
N SER A 359 -0.74 -10.77 1.71
CA SER A 359 -1.76 -11.70 2.20
C SER A 359 -3.18 -11.07 2.22
N TYR A 360 -3.30 -9.77 2.50
CA TYR A 360 -4.58 -9.04 2.41
C TYR A 360 -5.04 -8.91 0.96
N PHE A 361 -4.11 -8.62 0.03
CA PHE A 361 -4.42 -8.61 -1.40
C PHE A 361 -4.93 -9.96 -1.88
N PHE A 362 -4.36 -11.07 -1.42
CA PHE A 362 -4.80 -12.41 -1.82
C PHE A 362 -6.20 -12.75 -1.32
N GLN A 363 -6.54 -12.44 -0.07
CA GLN A 363 -7.90 -12.69 0.43
C GLN A 363 -8.96 -11.81 -0.27
N HIS A 364 -8.56 -10.65 -0.79
CA HIS A 364 -9.44 -9.70 -1.47
C HIS A 364 -9.13 -9.57 -2.97
N ALA A 365 -8.49 -10.58 -3.58
CA ALA A 365 -7.93 -10.48 -4.94
C ALA A 365 -8.98 -10.09 -5.98
N HIS A 366 -10.23 -10.47 -5.75
CA HIS A 366 -11.37 -10.21 -6.65
C HIS A 366 -12.33 -9.14 -6.14
N SER A 367 -11.98 -8.40 -5.08
CA SER A 367 -12.79 -7.28 -4.57
C SER A 367 -12.74 -6.08 -5.52
N SER A 368 -11.61 -5.88 -6.22
CA SER A 368 -11.47 -4.86 -7.26
C SER A 368 -10.45 -5.30 -8.32
N PHE A 369 -10.61 -4.81 -9.55
CA PHE A 369 -9.64 -5.05 -10.62
C PHE A 369 -8.22 -4.59 -10.24
N ARG A 370 -8.12 -3.49 -9.48
CA ARG A 370 -6.85 -2.98 -8.94
C ARG A 370 -6.20 -4.00 -7.99
N THR A 371 -6.96 -4.58 -7.06
CA THR A 371 -6.44 -5.59 -6.15
C THR A 371 -5.93 -6.82 -6.90
N THR A 372 -6.62 -7.26 -7.97
CA THR A 372 -6.17 -8.37 -8.82
C THR A 372 -4.80 -8.06 -9.44
N LEU A 373 -4.63 -6.87 -10.02
CA LEU A 373 -3.36 -6.46 -10.64
C LEU A 373 -2.21 -6.42 -9.64
N TYR A 374 -2.41 -5.79 -8.48
CA TYR A 374 -1.37 -5.72 -7.44
C TYR A 374 -1.06 -7.08 -6.81
N SER A 375 -2.05 -7.97 -6.71
CA SER A 375 -1.82 -9.37 -6.26
C SER A 375 -0.86 -10.11 -7.20
N HIS A 376 -1.08 -9.99 -8.51
CA HIS A 376 -0.20 -10.58 -9.52
C HIS A 376 1.20 -9.96 -9.49
N LEU A 377 1.28 -8.64 -9.36
CA LEU A 377 2.56 -7.94 -9.26
C LEU A 377 3.38 -8.43 -8.07
N ASN A 378 2.76 -8.56 -6.89
CA ASN A 378 3.44 -9.07 -5.70
C ASN A 378 3.84 -10.54 -5.84
N LEU A 379 3.04 -11.37 -6.51
CA LEU A 379 3.44 -12.74 -6.87
C LEU A 379 4.65 -12.77 -7.80
N LEU A 380 4.75 -11.83 -8.76
CA LEU A 380 5.94 -11.72 -9.62
C LEU A 380 7.18 -11.29 -8.82
N ILE A 381 7.05 -10.35 -7.89
CA ILE A 381 8.14 -9.97 -6.98
C ILE A 381 8.61 -11.18 -6.17
N LEU A 382 7.68 -11.93 -5.56
CA LEU A 382 8.01 -13.13 -4.80
C LEU A 382 8.68 -14.20 -5.65
N ARG A 383 8.20 -14.40 -6.88
CA ARG A 383 8.84 -15.30 -7.83
C ARG A 383 10.29 -14.89 -8.09
N LEU A 384 10.56 -13.61 -8.35
CA LEU A 384 11.93 -13.11 -8.58
C LEU A 384 12.85 -13.37 -7.38
N LEU A 385 12.37 -13.14 -6.16
CA LEU A 385 13.16 -13.39 -4.93
C LEU A 385 13.47 -14.86 -4.71
N ILE A 386 12.56 -15.76 -5.08
CA ILE A 386 12.71 -17.22 -4.86
C ILE A 386 13.49 -17.90 -5.98
N GLU A 387 13.46 -17.35 -7.20
CA GLU A 387 14.24 -17.88 -8.33
C GLU A 387 15.76 -17.68 -8.16
N ASP A 388 16.19 -16.65 -7.41
CA ASP A 388 17.59 -16.49 -7.04
C ASP A 388 17.97 -17.49 -5.93
N GLN A 389 18.93 -18.37 -6.23
CA GLN A 389 19.34 -19.44 -5.31
C GLN A 389 19.94 -18.92 -3.99
N VAL A 390 20.64 -17.77 -4.02
CA VAL A 390 21.27 -17.18 -2.83
C VAL A 390 20.19 -16.62 -1.91
N LEU A 391 19.23 -15.90 -2.48
CA LEU A 391 18.10 -15.34 -1.73
C LEU A 391 17.19 -16.44 -1.21
N CYS A 392 16.87 -17.45 -2.03
CA CYS A 392 16.06 -18.58 -1.63
C CYS A 392 16.70 -19.36 -0.46
N LYS A 393 18.02 -19.56 -0.50
CA LYS A 393 18.78 -20.13 0.63
C LYS A 393 18.63 -19.29 1.90
N ARG A 394 18.68 -17.97 1.80
CA ARG A 394 18.48 -17.07 2.94
C ARG A 394 17.04 -17.11 3.47
N ILE A 395 16.05 -17.09 2.60
CA ILE A 395 14.61 -17.22 2.95
C ILE A 395 14.33 -18.55 3.67
N CYS A 396 15.10 -19.58 3.33
CA CYS A 396 15.04 -20.91 3.94
C CYS A 396 16.10 -21.13 5.04
N SER A 397 16.75 -20.08 5.56
CA SER A 397 17.72 -20.20 6.66
C SER A 397 17.18 -19.66 7.98
N ASP A 398 17.83 -20.03 9.09
CA ASP A 398 17.48 -19.53 10.42
C ASP A 398 17.65 -18.01 10.58
N GLU A 399 18.50 -17.38 9.77
CA GLU A 399 18.69 -15.91 9.76
C GLU A 399 17.41 -15.16 9.33
N SER A 400 16.50 -15.84 8.62
CA SER A 400 15.23 -15.26 8.16
C SER A 400 14.11 -15.33 9.19
N LYS A 401 14.37 -15.86 10.39
CA LYS A 401 13.33 -15.99 11.42
C LYS A 401 12.78 -14.61 11.82
N MET A 402 11.51 -14.39 11.54
CA MET A 402 10.79 -13.19 11.95
C MET A 402 9.28 -13.43 12.04
N SER A 403 8.59 -12.58 12.78
CA SER A 403 7.13 -12.60 12.86
C SER A 403 6.52 -11.85 11.67
N VAL A 404 5.54 -12.48 11.01
CA VAL A 404 4.78 -11.88 9.90
C VAL A 404 3.29 -11.99 10.22
N ARG A 405 2.61 -10.85 10.28
CA ARG A 405 1.14 -10.81 10.41
C ARG A 405 0.50 -11.17 9.07
N LEU A 406 -0.14 -12.33 8.98
CA LEU A 406 -0.92 -12.70 7.80
C LEU A 406 -2.40 -12.37 7.99
N CYS A 407 -3.08 -12.08 6.88
CA CYS A 407 -4.50 -11.75 6.85
C CYS A 407 -5.35 -12.92 7.35
N ARG A 408 -6.33 -12.65 8.21
CA ARG A 408 -7.29 -13.65 8.73
C ARG A 408 -8.72 -13.10 8.69
N GLN A 409 -9.05 -12.29 7.67
CA GLN A 409 -10.37 -11.65 7.56
C GLN A 409 -11.44 -12.63 7.03
N ARG A 410 -11.04 -13.68 6.32
CA ARG A 410 -11.94 -14.71 5.76
C ARG A 410 -11.61 -16.10 6.31
N SER A 411 -12.64 -16.92 6.50
CA SER A 411 -12.50 -18.35 6.77
C SER A 411 -12.31 -19.13 5.45
N PRO A 412 -11.60 -20.28 5.45
CA PRO A 412 -11.03 -21.00 6.59
C PRO A 412 -9.69 -20.44 7.08
N TYR A 413 -9.45 -20.52 8.39
CA TYR A 413 -8.22 -19.99 8.98
C TYR A 413 -7.11 -21.04 9.09
N LEU A 414 -5.90 -20.68 8.69
CA LEU A 414 -4.70 -21.47 8.98
C LEU A 414 -4.38 -21.48 10.50
N PRO A 415 -3.62 -22.48 10.99
CA PRO A 415 -3.18 -22.52 12.39
C PRO A 415 -2.50 -21.21 12.82
N LEU A 416 -2.89 -20.65 13.96
CA LEU A 416 -2.28 -19.43 14.47
C LEU A 416 -0.92 -19.76 15.10
N VAL A 417 0.16 -19.41 14.41
CA VAL A 417 1.51 -19.53 14.95
C VAL A 417 1.90 -18.18 15.56
N ARG A 418 2.05 -18.14 16.90
CA ARG A 418 2.57 -16.96 17.61
C ARG A 418 4.08 -17.11 17.78
N GLY A 419 4.86 -16.25 17.12
CA GLY A 419 6.32 -16.22 17.25
C GLY A 419 7.04 -16.01 15.93
N ASP A 420 8.37 -16.09 15.99
CA ASP A 420 9.24 -15.99 14.82
C ASP A 420 9.29 -17.33 14.09
N ARG A 421 9.16 -17.24 12.77
CA ARG A 421 9.28 -18.39 11.87
C ARG A 421 10.09 -18.01 10.65
N MET A 422 10.67 -19.03 10.00
CA MET A 422 11.41 -18.83 8.77
C MET A 422 10.50 -18.20 7.71
N LEU A 423 11.04 -17.26 6.92
CA LEU A 423 10.27 -16.56 5.89
C LEU A 423 9.61 -17.53 4.92
N ALA A 424 10.27 -18.65 4.57
CA ALA A 424 9.71 -19.71 3.74
C ALA A 424 8.35 -20.22 4.24
N ALA A 425 8.18 -20.41 5.55
CA ALA A 425 6.90 -20.85 6.13
C ALA A 425 5.79 -19.80 5.97
N SER A 426 6.12 -18.52 6.13
CA SER A 426 5.16 -17.43 5.89
C SER A 426 4.76 -17.29 4.43
N ILE A 427 5.68 -17.52 3.50
CA ILE A 427 5.40 -17.51 2.07
C ILE A 427 4.50 -18.70 1.69
N LEU A 428 4.77 -19.90 2.22
CA LEU A 428 3.92 -21.08 1.98
C LEU A 428 2.48 -20.84 2.47
N ASP A 429 2.30 -20.25 3.67
CA ASP A 429 0.97 -19.89 4.17
C ASP A 429 0.23 -18.94 3.25
N MET A 430 0.91 -17.90 2.76
CA MET A 430 0.32 -16.98 1.79
C MET A 430 -0.11 -17.68 0.51
N MET A 431 0.68 -18.64 0.00
CA MET A 431 0.30 -19.38 -1.21
C MET A 431 -0.95 -20.24 -0.95
N ILE A 432 -1.01 -20.90 0.21
CA ILE A 432 -2.19 -21.68 0.61
C ILE A 432 -3.42 -20.80 0.77
N ASP A 433 -3.30 -19.68 1.47
CA ASP A 433 -4.39 -18.72 1.65
C ASP A 433 -4.88 -18.17 0.31
N GLY A 434 -3.96 -17.87 -0.60
CA GLY A 434 -4.27 -17.46 -1.97
C GLY A 434 -5.07 -18.52 -2.73
N ILE A 435 -4.65 -19.78 -2.65
CA ILE A 435 -5.35 -20.90 -3.30
C ILE A 435 -6.74 -21.11 -2.70
N ASN A 436 -6.86 -21.14 -1.38
CA ASN A 436 -8.12 -21.49 -0.70
C ASN A 436 -9.19 -20.41 -0.79
N HIS A 437 -8.82 -19.12 -0.72
CA HIS A 437 -9.80 -18.03 -0.64
C HIS A 437 -10.33 -17.53 -2.00
N ASN A 438 -9.74 -18.01 -3.11
CA ASN A 438 -10.05 -17.54 -4.46
C ASN A 438 -10.66 -18.60 -5.37
N LEU A 439 -11.09 -19.76 -4.84
CA LEU A 439 -11.72 -20.82 -5.64
C LEU A 439 -13.09 -20.34 -6.15
N ARG A 440 -13.19 -20.13 -7.47
CA ARG A 440 -14.40 -19.64 -8.15
C ARG A 440 -14.55 -20.33 -9.50
N ARG A 441 -15.79 -20.48 -9.98
CA ARG A 441 -16.09 -21.11 -11.29
C ARG A 441 -15.43 -20.39 -12.47
N ARG A 442 -15.20 -19.08 -12.34
CA ARG A 442 -14.33 -18.31 -13.25
C ARG A 442 -12.99 -18.10 -12.57
N LEU A 443 -12.09 -19.06 -12.75
CA LEU A 443 -10.78 -19.08 -12.12
C LEU A 443 -9.83 -18.08 -12.80
N ASP A 444 -9.06 -17.35 -11.99
CA ASP A 444 -7.93 -16.57 -12.49
C ASP A 444 -6.69 -17.46 -12.62
N VAL A 445 -6.59 -18.19 -13.73
CA VAL A 445 -5.59 -19.26 -13.91
C VAL A 445 -4.15 -18.77 -13.69
N ASP A 446 -3.80 -17.58 -14.17
CA ASP A 446 -2.46 -17.02 -14.05
C ASP A 446 -2.05 -16.80 -12.57
N PHE A 447 -3.00 -16.41 -11.71
CA PHE A 447 -2.78 -16.29 -10.26
C PHE A 447 -2.38 -17.63 -9.64
N TYR A 448 -3.07 -18.71 -10.01
CA TYR A 448 -2.81 -20.05 -9.48
C TYR A 448 -1.50 -20.63 -10.01
N ILE A 449 -1.18 -20.41 -11.29
CA ILE A 449 0.12 -20.80 -11.87
C ILE A 449 1.26 -20.17 -11.07
N LEU A 450 1.16 -18.88 -10.72
CA LEU A 450 2.17 -18.21 -9.90
C LEU A 450 2.23 -18.77 -8.48
N CYS A 451 1.09 -19.04 -7.83
CA CYS A 451 1.07 -19.61 -6.48
C CYS A 451 1.69 -21.01 -6.45
N VAL A 452 1.23 -21.92 -7.30
CA VAL A 452 1.74 -23.30 -7.41
C VAL A 452 3.21 -23.28 -7.81
N GLY A 453 3.61 -22.43 -8.76
CA GLY A 453 4.99 -22.28 -9.19
C GLY A 453 5.93 -21.77 -8.09
N ILE A 454 5.47 -20.91 -7.18
CA ILE A 454 6.24 -20.46 -6.01
C ILE A 454 6.42 -21.62 -5.02
N VAL A 455 5.35 -22.36 -4.72
CA VAL A 455 5.41 -23.54 -3.83
C VAL A 455 6.37 -24.58 -4.41
N LEU A 456 6.29 -24.86 -5.71
CA LEU A 456 7.19 -25.77 -6.42
C LEU A 456 8.65 -25.36 -6.23
N ARG A 457 9.01 -24.10 -6.51
CA ARG A 457 10.39 -23.62 -6.37
C ARG A 457 10.92 -23.73 -4.94
N LEU A 458 10.10 -23.42 -3.94
CA LEU A 458 10.47 -23.57 -2.53
C LEU A 458 10.69 -25.04 -2.17
N ILE A 459 9.76 -25.94 -2.52
CA ILE A 459 9.91 -27.37 -2.25
C ILE A 459 11.12 -27.96 -3.00
N SER A 460 11.33 -27.60 -4.26
CA SER A 460 12.52 -27.99 -5.02
C SER A 460 13.81 -27.51 -4.37
N HIS A 461 13.83 -26.31 -3.77
CA HIS A 461 14.99 -25.83 -3.02
C HIS A 461 15.20 -26.60 -1.72
N LEU A 462 14.15 -26.79 -0.91
CA LEU A 462 14.20 -27.53 0.35
C LEU A 462 14.62 -28.99 0.14
N SER A 463 14.14 -29.63 -0.92
CA SER A 463 14.53 -30.98 -1.33
C SER A 463 16.02 -31.05 -1.66
N ARG A 464 16.52 -30.18 -2.53
CA ARG A 464 17.94 -30.14 -2.94
C ARG A 464 18.88 -29.81 -1.78
N SER A 465 18.47 -28.91 -0.88
CA SER A 465 19.26 -28.54 0.30
C SER A 465 19.08 -29.49 1.49
N ARG A 466 18.13 -30.45 1.41
CA ARG A 466 17.71 -31.33 2.52
C ARG A 466 17.36 -30.55 3.79
N THR A 467 16.76 -29.37 3.62
CA THR A 467 16.36 -28.51 4.73
C THR A 467 14.98 -28.92 5.23
N ARG A 468 14.91 -29.45 6.46
CA ARG A 468 13.66 -29.85 7.09
C ARG A 468 12.96 -28.66 7.74
N LEU A 469 11.89 -28.17 7.12
CA LEU A 469 11.13 -27.03 7.62
C LEU A 469 10.05 -27.49 8.61
N ASN A 470 10.07 -26.93 9.83
CA ASN A 470 8.98 -27.13 10.78
C ASN A 470 7.76 -26.31 10.35
N TYR A 471 6.81 -26.98 9.71
CA TYR A 471 5.67 -26.37 9.06
C TYR A 471 4.45 -27.30 9.13
N HIS A 472 3.25 -26.75 8.99
CA HIS A 472 2.01 -27.52 9.02
C HIS A 472 1.70 -28.12 7.63
N TRP A 473 2.58 -29.01 7.16
CA TRP A 473 2.55 -29.66 5.85
C TRP A 473 1.22 -30.32 5.50
N SER A 474 0.49 -30.84 6.50
CA SER A 474 -0.85 -31.40 6.33
C SER A 474 -1.81 -30.44 5.62
N GLU A 475 -1.82 -29.14 5.96
CA GLU A 475 -2.73 -28.17 5.33
C GLU A 475 -2.29 -27.80 3.91
N LEU A 476 -0.98 -27.77 3.64
CA LEU A 476 -0.46 -27.55 2.29
C LEU A 476 -0.98 -28.63 1.35
N PHE A 477 -0.75 -29.90 1.69
CA PHE A 477 -1.18 -31.02 0.88
C PHE A 477 -2.71 -31.11 0.79
N ARG A 478 -3.42 -30.81 1.88
CA ARG A 478 -4.89 -30.70 1.87
C ARG A 478 -5.37 -29.64 0.87
N SER A 479 -4.71 -28.48 0.83
CA SER A 479 -5.09 -27.37 -0.06
C SER A 479 -4.78 -27.67 -1.53
N LEU A 480 -3.62 -28.29 -1.82
CA LEU A 480 -3.27 -28.75 -3.17
C LEU A 480 -4.23 -29.84 -3.68
N LEU A 481 -4.55 -30.82 -2.84
CA LEU A 481 -5.52 -31.86 -3.20
C LEU A 481 -6.94 -31.31 -3.30
N SER A 482 -7.30 -30.31 -2.49
CA SER A 482 -8.57 -29.59 -2.62
C SER A 482 -8.65 -28.84 -3.94
N LEU A 483 -7.55 -28.26 -4.42
CA LEU A 483 -7.47 -27.64 -5.74
C LEU A 483 -7.70 -28.69 -6.85
N VAL A 484 -7.06 -29.87 -6.76
CA VAL A 484 -7.34 -30.99 -7.68
C VAL A 484 -8.83 -31.35 -7.68
N ARG A 485 -9.42 -31.54 -6.49
CA ARG A 485 -10.86 -31.85 -6.35
C ARG A 485 -11.74 -30.78 -6.99
N PHE A 486 -11.41 -29.50 -6.80
CA PHE A 486 -12.13 -28.38 -7.40
C PHE A 486 -12.06 -28.41 -8.93
N LEU A 487 -10.85 -28.57 -9.50
CA LEU A 487 -10.65 -28.64 -10.96
C LEU A 487 -11.40 -29.85 -11.58
N THR A 488 -11.41 -31.01 -10.91
CA THR A 488 -12.17 -32.18 -11.35
C THR A 488 -13.68 -31.96 -11.27
N THR A 489 -14.17 -31.30 -10.22
CA THR A 489 -15.61 -31.11 -9.99
C THR A 489 -16.22 -30.13 -10.99
N TYR A 490 -15.49 -29.05 -11.30
CA TYR A 490 -15.96 -27.97 -12.18
C TYR A 490 -15.31 -28.00 -13.57
N THR A 491 -14.95 -29.19 -14.07
CA THR A 491 -14.25 -29.32 -15.36
C THR A 491 -14.99 -28.64 -16.51
N SER A 492 -16.32 -28.72 -16.56
CA SER A 492 -17.13 -28.09 -17.62
C SER A 492 -16.89 -26.59 -17.75
N ASP A 493 -16.70 -25.91 -16.62
CA ASP A 493 -16.54 -24.46 -16.55
C ASP A 493 -15.07 -24.05 -16.78
N LEU A 494 -14.12 -24.93 -16.46
CA LEU A 494 -12.70 -24.62 -16.34
C LEU A 494 -11.85 -25.12 -17.51
N LYS A 495 -12.26 -26.18 -18.21
CA LYS A 495 -11.44 -26.87 -19.24
C LYS A 495 -11.04 -25.96 -20.41
N HIS A 496 -11.84 -24.93 -20.70
CA HIS A 496 -11.61 -24.01 -21.81
C HIS A 496 -10.92 -22.70 -21.41
N LEU A 497 -10.50 -22.56 -20.15
CA LEU A 497 -9.78 -21.36 -19.70
C LEU A 497 -8.36 -21.33 -20.28
N ASN A 498 -7.90 -20.13 -20.64
CA ASN A 498 -6.55 -19.93 -21.14
C ASN A 498 -5.51 -20.38 -20.11
N HIS A 499 -4.45 -21.04 -20.59
CA HIS A 499 -3.32 -21.53 -19.79
C HIS A 499 -3.66 -22.58 -18.72
N ILE A 500 -4.90 -23.11 -18.68
CA ILE A 500 -5.30 -24.10 -17.66
C ILE A 500 -4.39 -25.33 -17.68
N GLU A 501 -3.88 -25.69 -18.85
CA GLU A 501 -2.98 -26.83 -19.03
C GLU A 501 -1.69 -26.69 -18.21
N ILE A 502 -1.12 -25.49 -18.15
CA ILE A 502 0.09 -25.18 -17.36
C ILE A 502 -0.21 -25.39 -15.87
N LEU A 503 -1.35 -24.90 -15.38
CA LEU A 503 -1.74 -25.08 -13.99
C LEU A 503 -1.92 -26.56 -13.64
N LEU A 504 -2.54 -27.33 -14.53
CA LEU A 504 -2.77 -28.77 -14.33
C LEU A 504 -1.44 -29.52 -14.23
N ASP A 505 -0.52 -29.27 -15.15
CA ASP A 505 0.78 -29.93 -15.19
C ASP A 505 1.63 -29.52 -13.98
N ASP A 506 1.71 -28.22 -13.64
CA ASP A 506 2.45 -27.71 -12.47
C ASP A 506 1.91 -28.29 -11.16
N LEU A 507 0.59 -28.39 -11.00
CA LEU A 507 -0.05 -28.93 -9.80
C LEU A 507 0.27 -30.43 -9.62
N VAL A 508 0.16 -31.20 -10.70
CA VAL A 508 0.48 -32.64 -10.68
C VAL A 508 1.95 -32.87 -10.41
N ASN A 509 2.84 -32.12 -11.08
CA ASN A 509 4.28 -32.22 -10.90
C ASN A 509 4.71 -31.82 -9.49
N LEU A 510 4.07 -30.82 -8.88
CA LEU A 510 4.30 -30.43 -7.49
C LEU A 510 3.96 -31.55 -6.50
N ILE A 511 2.80 -32.20 -6.68
CA ILE A 511 2.39 -33.31 -5.80
C ILE A 511 3.31 -34.51 -6.02
N ALA A 512 3.68 -34.81 -7.27
CA ALA A 512 4.62 -35.88 -7.59
C ALA A 512 6.00 -35.63 -6.97
N LEU A 513 6.55 -34.42 -7.10
CA LEU A 513 7.81 -34.02 -6.46
C LEU A 513 7.74 -34.19 -4.93
N SER A 514 6.63 -33.77 -4.34
CA SER A 514 6.41 -33.87 -2.89
C SER A 514 6.37 -35.33 -2.41
N LEU A 515 5.83 -36.23 -3.22
CA LEU A 515 5.85 -37.67 -2.93
C LEU A 515 7.23 -38.28 -3.11
N SER A 516 7.93 -37.96 -4.20
CA SER A 516 9.22 -38.59 -4.52
C SER A 516 10.35 -38.09 -3.63
N ALA A 517 10.30 -36.84 -3.19
CA ALA A 517 11.36 -36.19 -2.41
C ALA A 517 10.93 -35.77 -1.01
N GLY A 518 9.77 -36.24 -0.53
CA GLY A 518 9.19 -35.84 0.77
C GLY A 518 10.14 -36.04 1.95
N GLU A 519 10.90 -37.13 1.97
CA GLU A 519 11.85 -37.46 3.04
C GLU A 519 12.96 -36.40 3.23
N ALA A 520 13.29 -35.65 2.18
CA ALA A 520 14.36 -34.67 2.19
C ALA A 520 13.98 -33.38 2.95
N PHE A 521 12.71 -32.98 2.91
CA PHE A 521 12.27 -31.68 3.42
C PHE A 521 11.18 -31.75 4.51
N LEU A 522 10.51 -32.89 4.66
CA LEU A 522 9.53 -33.08 5.73
C LEU A 522 10.22 -33.28 7.09
N PRO A 523 9.63 -32.76 8.18
CA PRO A 523 10.27 -32.75 9.49
C PRO A 523 10.33 -34.13 10.14
N ASN A 524 9.35 -35.01 9.88
CA ASN A 524 9.25 -36.33 10.48
C ASN A 524 8.55 -37.34 9.54
N PRO A 525 8.72 -38.65 9.78
CA PRO A 525 8.05 -39.69 8.99
C PRO A 525 6.52 -39.62 9.05
N ALA A 526 5.93 -39.17 10.17
CA ALA A 526 4.48 -39.07 10.31
C ALA A 526 3.86 -38.06 9.31
N ALA A 527 4.56 -36.95 9.02
CA ALA A 527 4.14 -35.99 8.01
C ALA A 527 4.24 -36.57 6.58
N TYR A 528 5.14 -37.53 6.36
CA TYR A 528 5.26 -38.25 5.10
C TYR A 528 4.16 -39.32 4.97
N ASP A 529 3.90 -40.10 6.02
CA ASP A 529 2.77 -41.05 6.10
C ASP A 529 1.43 -40.35 5.81
N ASP A 530 1.24 -39.14 6.37
CA ASP A 530 0.04 -38.31 6.18
C ASP A 530 -0.15 -37.86 4.72
N LEU A 531 0.93 -37.57 4.00
CA LEU A 531 0.87 -37.28 2.55
C LEU A 531 0.36 -38.49 1.76
N PHE A 532 0.91 -39.68 2.02
CA PHE A 532 0.44 -40.91 1.36
C PHE A 532 -1.02 -41.19 1.69
N TYR A 533 -1.41 -41.07 2.95
CA TYR A 533 -2.79 -41.27 3.38
C TYR A 533 -3.76 -40.37 2.60
N LYS A 534 -3.49 -39.05 2.55
CA LYS A 534 -4.33 -38.08 1.83
C LYS A 534 -4.37 -38.35 0.33
N LEU A 535 -3.25 -38.80 -0.26
CA LEU A 535 -3.19 -39.15 -1.68
C LEU A 535 -4.05 -40.38 -1.99
N VAL A 536 -3.91 -41.44 -1.19
CA VAL A 536 -4.69 -42.69 -1.34
C VAL A 536 -6.19 -42.43 -1.19
N GLU A 537 -6.58 -41.61 -0.21
CA GLU A 537 -7.96 -41.16 -0.03
C GLU A 537 -8.49 -40.42 -1.27
N THR A 538 -7.64 -39.63 -1.93
CA THR A 538 -8.01 -38.85 -3.13
C THR A 538 -7.85 -39.66 -4.44
N GLY A 539 -7.47 -40.95 -4.37
CA GLY A 539 -7.12 -41.76 -5.54
C GLY A 539 -8.20 -41.85 -6.61
N GLU A 540 -9.48 -42.01 -6.25
CA GLU A 540 -10.57 -42.05 -7.24
C GLU A 540 -10.75 -40.71 -7.97
N ILE A 541 -10.53 -39.61 -7.25
CA ILE A 541 -10.65 -38.27 -7.82
C ILE A 541 -9.48 -37.99 -8.77
N LEU A 542 -8.28 -38.51 -8.48
CA LEU A 542 -7.12 -38.41 -9.37
C LEU A 542 -7.34 -39.16 -10.69
N VAL A 543 -7.97 -40.33 -10.66
CA VAL A 543 -8.35 -41.08 -11.88
C VAL A 543 -9.35 -40.26 -12.70
N LYS A 544 -10.41 -39.73 -12.08
CA LYS A 544 -11.37 -38.85 -12.75
C LYS A 544 -10.71 -37.59 -13.31
N PHE A 545 -9.77 -37.00 -12.57
CA PHE A 545 -9.03 -35.82 -12.97
C PHE A 545 -8.18 -36.08 -14.23
N ARG A 546 -7.45 -37.19 -14.26
CA ARG A 546 -6.69 -37.67 -15.42
C ARG A 546 -7.60 -37.79 -16.64
N ASP A 547 -8.73 -38.47 -16.49
CA ASP A 547 -9.63 -38.77 -17.61
C ASP A 547 -10.33 -37.50 -18.12
N SER A 548 -10.77 -36.62 -17.22
CA SER A 548 -11.50 -35.40 -17.56
C SER A 548 -10.65 -34.38 -18.36
N TYR A 549 -9.36 -34.31 -18.04
CA TYR A 549 -8.40 -33.41 -18.68
C TYR A 549 -7.42 -34.11 -19.65
N GLU A 550 -7.59 -35.41 -19.87
CA GLU A 550 -6.75 -36.23 -20.76
C GLU A 550 -5.25 -36.14 -20.44
N LEU A 551 -4.90 -36.09 -19.15
CA LEU A 551 -3.55 -35.77 -18.67
C LEU A 551 -2.48 -36.78 -19.11
N THR A 552 -2.84 -38.04 -19.36
CA THR A 552 -1.91 -39.07 -19.85
C THR A 552 -1.38 -38.80 -21.25
N LYS A 553 -2.13 -38.03 -22.07
CA LYS A 553 -1.67 -37.64 -23.41
C LYS A 553 -0.66 -36.49 -23.36
N ARG A 554 -0.50 -35.84 -22.20
CA ARG A 554 0.35 -34.67 -22.06
C ARG A 554 1.76 -35.10 -21.67
N PRO A 555 2.78 -34.67 -22.44
CA PRO A 555 4.16 -35.09 -22.17
C PRO A 555 4.67 -34.58 -20.84
N ASN A 556 4.17 -33.45 -20.33
CA ASN A 556 4.69 -32.76 -19.14
C ASN A 556 4.01 -33.18 -17.82
N SER A 557 2.95 -33.99 -17.86
CA SER A 557 2.21 -34.38 -16.67
C SER A 557 2.77 -35.65 -16.04
N SER A 558 2.93 -35.65 -14.71
CA SER A 558 3.39 -36.82 -13.93
C SER A 558 2.24 -37.54 -13.21
N ILE A 559 1.04 -37.49 -13.79
CA ILE A 559 -0.19 -38.01 -13.18
C ILE A 559 -0.14 -39.52 -13.00
N ASP A 560 0.52 -40.23 -13.91
CA ASP A 560 0.62 -41.69 -13.87
C ASP A 560 1.46 -42.16 -12.68
N THR A 561 2.45 -41.38 -12.24
CA THR A 561 3.20 -41.64 -11.00
C THR A 561 2.24 -41.59 -9.80
N LEU A 562 1.39 -40.57 -9.70
CA LEU A 562 0.41 -40.45 -8.60
C LEU A 562 -0.60 -41.60 -8.62
N ILE A 563 -1.11 -41.96 -9.80
CA ILE A 563 -2.08 -43.05 -9.94
C ILE A 563 -1.45 -44.40 -9.62
N SER A 564 -0.21 -44.65 -10.07
CA SER A 564 0.54 -45.86 -9.74
C SER A 564 0.69 -46.03 -8.23
N VAL A 565 1.11 -44.97 -7.52
CA VAL A 565 1.22 -44.99 -6.06
C VAL A 565 -0.13 -45.30 -5.40
N THR A 566 -1.20 -44.60 -5.79
CA THR A 566 -2.52 -44.85 -5.20
C THR A 566 -3.04 -46.25 -5.48
N THR A 567 -2.74 -46.82 -6.65
CA THR A 567 -3.17 -48.17 -7.04
C THR A 567 -2.43 -49.24 -6.25
N HIS A 568 -1.11 -49.09 -6.09
CA HIS A 568 -0.28 -49.98 -5.27
C HIS A 568 -0.76 -50.03 -3.82
N TYR A 569 -1.01 -48.88 -3.20
CA TYR A 569 -1.52 -48.85 -1.82
C TYR A 569 -2.94 -49.38 -1.70
N LYS A 570 -3.82 -49.15 -2.69
CA LYS A 570 -5.16 -49.77 -2.70
C LYS A 570 -5.08 -51.30 -2.80
N GLN A 571 -4.16 -51.84 -3.59
CA GLN A 571 -3.92 -53.29 -3.68
C GLN A 571 -3.39 -53.84 -2.36
N LEU A 572 -2.38 -53.21 -1.75
CA LEU A 572 -1.88 -53.62 -0.42
C LEU A 572 -2.95 -53.56 0.67
N LEU A 573 -3.84 -52.56 0.63
CA LEU A 573 -4.98 -52.47 1.55
C LEU A 573 -6.01 -53.57 1.30
N ALA A 574 -6.24 -53.96 0.03
CA ALA A 574 -7.13 -55.06 -0.33
C ALA A 574 -6.54 -56.43 0.05
N ASP A 575 -5.25 -56.62 -0.19
CA ASP A 575 -4.51 -57.86 0.13
C ASP A 575 -4.33 -58.04 1.63
N GLY A 576 -4.07 -56.95 2.37
CA GLY A 576 -4.08 -56.94 3.84
C GLY A 576 -5.48 -57.14 4.45
N ALA A 577 -6.54 -56.92 3.68
CA ALA A 577 -7.94 -57.15 4.06
C ALA A 577 -8.48 -58.53 3.63
N GLN A 578 -7.72 -59.32 2.85
CA GLN A 578 -8.02 -60.71 2.50
C GLN A 578 -7.99 -61.58 3.77
N GLY A 579 -9.10 -61.56 4.50
CA GLY A 579 -9.29 -62.24 5.78
C GLY A 579 -10.38 -61.62 6.66
N ARG A 580 -10.79 -60.36 6.40
CA ARG A 580 -11.83 -59.67 7.20
C ARG A 580 -12.72 -58.80 6.31
N LYS A 581 -13.70 -59.43 5.65
CA LYS A 581 -14.76 -58.72 4.91
C LYS A 581 -15.62 -57.90 5.88
N GLY A 582 -15.66 -56.57 5.71
CA GLY A 582 -16.78 -55.74 6.17
C GLY A 582 -16.55 -54.72 7.30
N LYS A 583 -15.31 -54.41 7.72
CA LYS A 583 -15.06 -53.31 8.67
C LYS A 583 -14.15 -52.25 8.06
N HIS A 584 -14.56 -50.99 8.16
CA HIS A 584 -13.72 -49.83 7.87
C HIS A 584 -12.35 -49.99 8.54
N LEU A 585 -11.27 -49.91 7.76
CA LEU A 585 -9.91 -49.97 8.28
C LEU A 585 -9.69 -48.78 9.21
N THR A 586 -9.16 -49.04 10.39
CA THR A 586 -8.82 -48.00 11.37
C THR A 586 -7.58 -47.23 10.92
N SER A 587 -7.43 -45.96 11.32
CA SER A 587 -6.28 -45.11 10.96
C SER A 587 -4.93 -45.74 11.28
N VAL A 588 -4.86 -46.51 12.38
CA VAL A 588 -3.67 -47.25 12.82
C VAL A 588 -3.30 -48.40 11.86
N GLN A 589 -4.29 -49.06 11.26
CA GLN A 589 -4.08 -50.15 10.31
C GLN A 589 -3.58 -49.62 8.95
N VAL A 590 -4.13 -48.49 8.51
CA VAL A 590 -3.66 -47.83 7.27
C VAL A 590 -2.21 -47.35 7.44
N ALA A 591 -1.84 -46.82 8.61
CA ALA A 591 -0.45 -46.44 8.90
C ALA A 591 0.52 -47.64 8.88
N GLY A 592 0.09 -48.82 9.33
CA GLY A 592 0.89 -50.05 9.26
C GLY A 592 1.13 -50.53 7.82
N VAL A 593 0.11 -50.44 6.96
CA VAL A 593 0.19 -50.80 5.54
C VAL A 593 1.03 -49.78 4.76
N ILE A 594 0.97 -48.49 5.11
CA ILE A 594 1.83 -47.45 4.53
C ILE A 594 3.31 -47.79 4.77
N LYS A 595 3.66 -48.22 5.98
CA LYS A 595 5.03 -48.62 6.30
C LYS A 595 5.51 -49.84 5.52
N GLN A 596 4.65 -50.85 5.33
CA GLN A 596 4.97 -52.02 4.49
C GLN A 596 5.12 -51.62 3.02
N GLY A 597 4.32 -50.66 2.55
CA GLY A 597 4.40 -50.17 1.18
C GLY A 597 5.69 -49.41 0.86
N TYR A 598 6.40 -48.85 1.84
CA TYR A 598 7.72 -48.25 1.60
C TYR A 598 8.76 -49.26 1.10
N GLU A 599 8.64 -50.52 1.52
CA GLU A 599 9.58 -51.58 1.12
C GLU A 599 9.27 -52.14 -0.28
N THR A 600 8.02 -52.03 -0.73
CA THR A 600 7.55 -52.61 -2.02
C THR A 600 7.34 -51.58 -3.13
N LEU A 601 7.26 -50.28 -2.80
CA LEU A 601 7.00 -49.21 -3.76
C LEU A 601 8.31 -48.61 -4.32
N SER A 602 8.59 -48.86 -5.60
CA SER A 602 9.57 -48.07 -6.35
C SER A 602 8.88 -46.86 -6.98
N ILE A 603 9.07 -45.68 -6.40
CA ILE A 603 8.55 -44.42 -6.99
C ILE A 603 9.46 -44.04 -8.16
N GLN A 604 9.11 -44.49 -9.36
CA GLN A 604 9.73 -44.01 -10.60
C GLN A 604 9.17 -42.62 -10.92
N ALA A 605 9.75 -41.61 -10.29
CA ALA A 605 9.44 -40.22 -10.57
C ALA A 605 10.00 -39.86 -11.95
N LYS A 606 9.26 -39.08 -12.74
CA LYS A 606 9.77 -38.52 -13.98
C LYS A 606 11.00 -37.64 -13.68
N GLU A 607 12.08 -37.77 -14.44
CA GLU A 607 13.27 -36.93 -14.28
C GLU A 607 12.94 -35.45 -14.55
N GLY A 608 13.50 -34.54 -13.74
CA GLY A 608 13.35 -33.09 -13.92
C GLY A 608 12.09 -32.46 -13.32
N LEU A 609 11.41 -33.12 -12.38
CA LEU A 609 10.27 -32.56 -11.62
C LEU A 609 10.62 -31.30 -10.80
N ASP A 610 11.90 -31.09 -10.50
CA ASP A 610 12.43 -29.92 -9.83
C ASP A 610 12.85 -28.79 -10.81
N GLY A 611 12.73 -29.04 -12.12
CA GLY A 611 12.99 -28.10 -13.18
C GLY A 611 11.84 -27.12 -13.37
N TRP A 612 12.18 -25.85 -13.61
CA TRP A 612 11.22 -24.79 -13.89
C TRP A 612 11.82 -23.74 -14.83
N GLU A 613 10.95 -23.07 -15.57
CA GLU A 613 11.38 -22.01 -16.48
C GLU A 613 11.67 -20.70 -15.73
N LYS A 614 12.83 -20.13 -16.02
CA LYS A 614 13.24 -18.82 -15.48
C LYS A 614 12.25 -17.74 -15.93
N TYR A 615 11.96 -16.82 -15.01
CA TYR A 615 11.12 -15.68 -15.31
C TYR A 615 11.65 -14.88 -16.50
N ARG A 616 10.77 -14.62 -17.47
CA ARG A 616 11.02 -13.73 -18.59
C ARG A 616 9.97 -12.62 -18.55
N GLU A 617 10.46 -11.40 -18.40
CA GLU A 617 9.60 -10.21 -18.34
C GLU A 617 8.78 -10.00 -19.62
N ALA A 618 9.34 -10.39 -20.78
CA ALA A 618 8.67 -10.29 -22.08
C ALA A 618 7.33 -11.05 -22.12
N ASP A 619 7.26 -12.22 -21.49
CA ASP A 619 6.05 -13.05 -21.45
C ASP A 619 4.91 -12.38 -20.67
N LYS A 620 5.25 -11.43 -19.79
CA LYS A 620 4.30 -10.65 -19.00
C LYS A 620 4.10 -9.24 -19.54
N ARG A 621 4.50 -8.95 -20.79
CA ARG A 621 4.36 -7.62 -21.43
C ARG A 621 2.96 -7.04 -21.33
N VAL A 622 1.94 -7.81 -21.68
CA VAL A 622 0.53 -7.34 -21.66
C VAL A 622 0.09 -6.97 -20.25
N PHE A 623 0.45 -7.81 -19.27
CA PHE A 623 0.16 -7.58 -17.86
C PHE A 623 0.88 -6.33 -17.34
N LEU A 624 2.19 -6.20 -17.60
CA LEU A 624 3.00 -5.09 -17.11
C LEU A 624 2.55 -3.74 -17.71
N LYS A 625 2.13 -3.72 -18.98
CA LYS A 625 1.50 -2.52 -19.57
C LYS A 625 0.19 -2.13 -18.87
N LYS A 626 -0.66 -3.11 -18.51
CA LYS A 626 -1.88 -2.86 -17.73
C LYS A 626 -1.55 -2.34 -16.32
N MET A 627 -0.55 -2.93 -15.67
CA MET A 627 -0.08 -2.53 -14.36
C MET A 627 0.47 -1.10 -14.37
N ALA A 628 1.31 -0.75 -15.34
CA ALA A 628 1.83 0.62 -15.49
C ALA A 628 0.70 1.66 -15.62
N ARG A 629 -0.34 1.37 -16.41
CA ARG A 629 -1.52 2.25 -16.54
C ARG A 629 -2.29 2.39 -15.22
N ALA A 630 -2.44 1.30 -14.46
CA ALA A 630 -3.09 1.35 -13.15
C ALA A 630 -2.27 2.17 -12.14
N ALA A 631 -0.95 2.00 -12.10
CA ALA A 631 -0.06 2.81 -11.26
C ALA A 631 -0.11 4.30 -11.65
N VAL A 632 -0.14 4.62 -12.94
CA VAL A 632 -0.32 5.99 -13.44
C VAL A 632 -1.64 6.58 -12.94
N ALA A 633 -2.76 5.84 -13.04
CA ALA A 633 -4.06 6.30 -12.55
C ALA A 633 -4.06 6.51 -11.02
N ASP A 634 -3.37 5.65 -10.29
CA ASP A 634 -3.22 5.75 -8.84
C ASP A 634 -2.42 6.99 -8.46
N VAL A 635 -1.34 7.28 -9.19
CA VAL A 635 -0.55 8.51 -9.00
C VAL A 635 -1.35 9.76 -9.37
N LYS A 636 -2.13 9.74 -10.46
CA LYS A 636 -3.07 10.84 -10.77
C LYS A 636 -4.03 11.09 -9.62
N THR A 637 -4.56 10.01 -9.05
CA THR A 637 -5.47 10.08 -7.88
C THR A 637 -4.74 10.58 -6.63
N PHE A 638 -3.50 10.16 -6.41
CA PHE A 638 -2.68 10.62 -5.28
C PHE A 638 -2.40 12.12 -5.36
N ILE A 639 -2.17 12.65 -6.56
CA ILE A 639 -1.91 14.07 -6.80
C ILE A 639 -3.21 14.89 -6.79
N GLY A 640 -4.29 14.36 -7.38
CA GLY A 640 -5.59 15.02 -7.49
C GLY A 640 -6.44 15.00 -6.21
N LYS A 641 -6.28 13.98 -5.34
CA LYS A 641 -6.85 13.95 -3.98
C LYS A 641 -6.05 14.87 -3.06
N LEU A 642 -6.16 16.17 -3.28
CA LEU A 642 -6.07 17.12 -2.19
C LEU A 642 -7.30 16.92 -1.32
N PRO A 643 -7.17 16.73 0.00
CA PRO A 643 -8.32 16.42 0.85
C PRO A 643 -9.34 17.56 0.76
N SER A 644 -10.45 17.34 0.05
CA SER A 644 -11.71 17.86 0.53
C SER A 644 -11.87 17.29 1.93
N SER A 645 -12.01 18.17 2.91
CA SER A 645 -12.18 17.81 4.32
C SER A 645 -13.11 16.59 4.47
N PRO A 646 -12.77 15.57 5.28
CA PRO A 646 -13.72 14.54 5.66
C PRO A 646 -14.80 15.18 6.54
N GLY A 647 -15.80 15.77 5.91
CA GLY A 647 -16.88 16.49 6.56
C GLY A 647 -17.99 16.97 5.64
N GLY A 648 -17.76 17.03 4.32
CA GLY A 648 -18.78 17.47 3.35
C GLY A 648 -19.77 16.39 2.90
N ASP A 649 -19.29 15.17 2.68
CA ASP A 649 -20.09 14.13 2.01
C ASP A 649 -20.87 13.20 2.95
N PHE A 650 -20.70 13.34 4.27
CA PHE A 650 -21.50 12.58 5.24
C PHE A 650 -22.82 13.29 5.61
N PHE A 651 -22.94 14.59 5.31
CA PHE A 651 -24.15 15.38 5.62
C PHE A 651 -25.05 15.64 4.40
N SER A 652 -24.61 15.39 3.17
CA SER A 652 -25.42 15.63 1.96
C SER A 652 -26.40 14.50 1.62
N GLN A 653 -26.33 13.35 2.31
CA GLN A 653 -27.22 12.20 2.08
C GLN A 653 -28.32 11.97 3.14
N MET A 654 -28.50 12.86 4.13
CA MET A 654 -29.73 12.86 4.91
C MET A 654 -30.75 13.81 4.29
N GLY A 655 -31.77 13.21 3.69
CA GLY A 655 -32.85 13.87 2.98
C GLY A 655 -33.58 14.95 3.78
N THR A 656 -34.01 15.94 3.01
CA THR A 656 -34.99 16.98 3.27
C THR A 656 -36.17 16.48 4.12
N ILE A 657 -36.23 16.88 5.39
CA ILE A 657 -37.45 16.84 6.20
C ILE A 657 -37.98 18.26 6.30
N LYS A 658 -39.08 18.53 5.58
CA LYS A 658 -39.92 19.73 5.76
C LYS A 658 -40.45 19.75 7.20
N VAL A 659 -40.10 20.78 7.97
CA VAL A 659 -40.71 21.02 9.28
C VAL A 659 -41.96 21.87 9.09
N SER A 660 -43.11 21.22 9.20
CA SER A 660 -44.43 21.84 9.42
C SER A 660 -44.71 21.86 10.92
N HIS A 661 -45.06 23.03 11.46
CA HIS A 661 -45.46 23.24 12.85
C HIS A 661 -46.61 22.33 13.31
N ARG A 662 -46.47 21.65 14.46
CA ARG A 662 -47.36 21.72 15.65
C ARG A 662 -46.96 20.69 16.72
N SER A 663 -46.78 21.19 17.96
CA SER A 663 -47.08 20.61 19.31
C SER A 663 -46.84 19.11 19.58
N ALA A 664 -46.30 18.61 20.70
CA ALA A 664 -45.77 19.15 21.95
C ALA A 664 -45.17 17.97 22.76
N LEU A 665 -44.36 18.30 23.79
CA LEU A 665 -44.09 17.55 25.03
C LEU A 665 -42.96 16.48 25.11
N VAL A 666 -41.87 16.93 25.75
CA VAL A 666 -40.99 16.28 26.76
C VAL A 666 -39.73 15.47 26.33
N SER A 667 -38.61 16.23 26.38
CA SER A 667 -37.22 15.98 26.82
C SER A 667 -36.25 15.03 26.09
N PRO A 668 -35.10 15.61 25.68
CA PRO A 668 -33.79 15.12 26.10
C PRO A 668 -33.04 16.22 26.88
N CYS A 669 -33.07 16.04 28.20
CA CYS A 669 -32.06 16.55 29.12
C CYS A 669 -30.65 16.10 28.68
N ARG A 670 -29.61 16.73 29.24
CA ARG A 670 -28.23 16.23 29.35
C ARG A 670 -27.29 16.30 28.13
N LYS A 671 -27.74 16.18 26.88
CA LYS A 671 -26.80 16.21 25.72
C LYS A 671 -26.16 17.59 25.46
N ALA A 672 -26.88 18.69 25.67
CA ALA A 672 -26.36 20.04 25.40
C ALA A 672 -25.43 20.59 26.50
N ARG A 673 -25.58 20.15 27.76
CA ARG A 673 -24.72 20.59 28.88
C ARG A 673 -23.38 19.85 28.95
N TRP A 674 -23.33 18.57 28.55
CA TRP A 674 -22.07 17.81 28.52
C TRP A 674 -21.10 18.28 27.43
N TYR A 675 -21.61 18.66 26.27
CA TYR A 675 -20.78 19.17 25.17
C TYR A 675 -20.03 20.46 25.54
N TRP A 676 -20.61 21.32 26.39
CA TRP A 676 -19.97 22.57 26.82
C TRP A 676 -18.90 22.37 27.91
N TYR A 677 -19.09 21.43 28.85
CA TYR A 677 -18.07 21.11 29.85
C TYR A 677 -16.86 20.37 29.26
N MET A 678 -17.06 19.57 28.20
CA MET A 678 -15.97 18.87 27.52
C MET A 678 -15.06 19.82 26.71
N ILE A 679 -15.63 20.86 26.08
CA ILE A 679 -14.87 21.90 25.38
C ILE A 679 -14.03 22.73 26.36
N ALA A 680 -14.57 23.02 27.55
CA ALA A 680 -13.87 23.78 28.58
C ALA A 680 -12.71 23.00 29.23
N ALA A 681 -12.87 21.70 29.48
CA ALA A 681 -11.80 20.88 30.07
C ALA A 681 -10.65 20.59 29.08
N LEU A 682 -10.95 20.40 27.79
CA LEU A 682 -9.94 20.21 26.75
C LEU A 682 -9.04 21.45 26.55
N SER A 683 -9.58 22.66 26.80
CA SER A 683 -8.78 23.90 26.76
C SER A 683 -7.85 24.06 27.97
N ILE A 684 -8.17 23.44 29.11
CA ILE A 684 -7.34 23.45 30.33
C ILE A 684 -6.15 22.47 30.19
N VAL A 685 -6.38 21.30 29.58
CA VAL A 685 -5.32 20.30 29.30
C VAL A 685 -4.33 20.80 28.24
N HIS A 686 -4.80 21.58 27.25
CA HIS A 686 -3.92 22.12 26.21
C HIS A 686 -2.93 23.19 26.74
N ARG A 687 -3.27 23.90 27.84
CA ARG A 687 -2.37 24.91 28.46
C ARG A 687 -1.36 24.33 29.44
N GLN A 688 -1.65 23.20 30.10
CA GLN A 688 -0.69 22.57 31.01
C GLN A 688 0.45 21.81 30.28
N HIS A 689 0.21 21.37 29.03
CA HIS A 689 1.26 20.78 28.19
C HIS A 689 2.38 21.77 27.79
N TYR A 690 2.17 23.08 27.92
CA TYR A 690 3.14 24.12 27.58
C TYR A 690 4.09 24.52 28.71
N HIS A 691 3.77 24.21 29.97
CA HIS A 691 4.57 24.68 31.12
C HIS A 691 5.54 23.63 31.69
N ILE A 692 5.46 22.36 31.28
CA ILE A 692 6.35 21.30 31.78
C ILE A 692 7.59 21.10 30.88
N SER A 693 7.55 21.49 29.60
CA SER A 693 8.69 21.34 28.68
C SER A 693 9.79 22.40 28.84
N THR A 694 9.54 23.48 29.59
CA THR A 694 10.52 24.57 29.77
C THR A 694 11.29 24.53 31.09
N ILE A 695 10.89 23.67 32.05
CA ILE A 695 11.55 23.58 33.37
C ILE A 695 12.63 22.46 33.41
N ALA A 696 12.71 21.59 32.40
CA ALA A 696 13.65 20.45 32.40
C ALA A 696 14.99 20.70 31.68
N SER A 697 15.23 21.87 31.05
CA SER A 697 16.46 22.10 30.26
C SER A 697 17.51 23.04 30.88
N GLN A 698 17.40 23.41 32.16
CA GLN A 698 18.30 24.43 32.74
C GLN A 698 18.91 24.14 34.12
N VAL A 699 18.88 22.90 34.63
CA VAL A 699 19.62 22.59 35.88
C VAL A 699 20.36 21.27 35.76
N ASN A 700 21.57 21.31 35.18
CA ASN A 700 22.60 20.28 35.36
C ASN A 700 23.96 20.99 35.46
N GLY A 701 24.46 21.16 36.69
CA GLY A 701 25.81 21.65 36.95
C GLY A 701 26.01 22.23 38.36
N ALA A 702 26.80 21.54 39.18
CA ALA A 702 27.48 21.95 40.44
C ALA A 702 26.81 21.71 41.83
N PHE A 703 27.22 20.59 42.49
CA PHE A 703 27.65 20.33 43.91
C PHE A 703 26.99 21.01 45.16
N PRO A 704 27.17 20.53 46.43
CA PRO A 704 27.09 19.19 47.08
C PRO A 704 26.17 19.09 48.35
N GLN A 705 25.95 17.84 48.81
CA GLN A 705 25.63 17.30 50.17
C GLN A 705 25.00 18.19 51.28
N THR A 706 23.81 17.79 51.81
CA THR A 706 23.48 17.45 53.23
C THR A 706 21.95 17.28 53.46
N LEU A 707 21.57 16.31 54.33
CA LEU A 707 20.21 15.86 54.76
C LEU A 707 19.41 16.94 55.58
N PRO A 708 18.13 16.76 56.06
CA PRO A 708 17.24 15.57 56.12
C PRO A 708 15.71 15.78 55.80
N ARG A 709 14.95 14.68 55.99
CA ARG A 709 13.50 14.41 55.83
C ARG A 709 12.48 15.38 56.47
N ASN A 710 11.25 15.26 55.94
CA ASN A 710 9.91 15.70 56.42
C ASN A 710 9.45 17.13 56.08
N ARG A 711 8.62 17.25 55.03
CA ARG A 711 7.38 18.05 55.01
C ARG A 711 6.51 17.67 53.81
N THR A 712 5.29 17.25 54.10
CA THR A 712 4.17 17.12 53.17
C THR A 712 3.88 18.51 52.58
N ILE A 713 3.95 18.67 51.26
CA ILE A 713 3.53 19.90 50.59
C ILE A 713 2.03 19.78 50.31
N ASP A 714 1.26 20.64 50.97
CA ASP A 714 -0.19 20.75 50.87
C ASP A 714 -0.57 21.50 49.58
N TYR A 715 -1.08 20.77 48.58
CA TYR A 715 -1.48 21.31 47.27
C TYR A 715 -2.81 22.08 47.30
N SER A 716 -3.44 22.23 48.47
CA SER A 716 -4.76 22.87 48.60
C SER A 716 -4.75 24.40 48.54
N LEU A 717 -3.61 25.05 48.81
CA LEU A 717 -3.49 26.52 48.75
C LEU A 717 -3.30 27.09 47.33
N GLY A 718 -2.70 26.31 46.42
CA GLY A 718 -2.44 26.76 45.04
C GLY A 718 -3.69 26.87 44.19
N THR A 719 -4.67 25.99 44.43
CA THR A 719 -5.91 25.94 43.63
C THR A 719 -6.89 27.04 44.03
N LYS A 720 -6.92 27.46 45.31
CA LYS A 720 -7.77 28.57 45.77
C LYS A 720 -7.28 29.93 45.26
N ALA A 721 -5.96 30.14 45.14
CA ALA A 721 -5.42 31.38 44.59
C ALA A 721 -5.77 31.57 43.09
N ILE A 722 -5.73 30.49 42.31
CA ILE A 722 -6.02 30.53 40.86
C ILE A 722 -7.51 30.77 40.59
N VAL A 723 -8.40 30.24 41.43
CA VAL A 723 -9.87 30.44 41.29
C VAL A 723 -10.29 31.85 41.71
N VAL A 724 -9.63 32.44 42.71
CA VAL A 724 -9.89 33.82 43.16
C VAL A 724 -9.38 34.85 42.15
N ASP A 725 -8.27 34.58 41.45
CA ASP A 725 -7.76 35.49 40.42
C ASP A 725 -8.54 35.39 39.10
N LEU A 726 -9.05 34.21 38.72
CA LEU A 726 -9.91 34.06 37.53
C LEU A 726 -11.29 34.71 37.73
N SER A 727 -11.85 34.69 38.95
CA SER A 727 -13.11 35.36 39.25
C SER A 727 -13.01 36.88 39.25
N ARG A 728 -11.84 37.44 39.58
CA ARG A 728 -11.53 38.88 39.42
C ARG A 728 -11.31 39.29 37.97
N LEU A 729 -10.72 38.41 37.14
CA LEU A 729 -10.46 38.69 35.72
C LEU A 729 -11.72 38.68 34.84
N PHE A 730 -12.78 37.98 35.25
CA PHE A 730 -14.01 37.83 34.46
C PHE A 730 -15.27 38.47 35.06
N GLY A 731 -15.17 39.16 36.21
CA GLY A 731 -16.24 40.04 36.70
C GLY A 731 -17.57 39.36 37.04
N PHE A 732 -17.54 38.15 37.60
CA PHE A 732 -18.75 37.43 38.03
C PHE A 732 -18.80 37.31 39.56
N HIS A 733 -19.47 38.25 40.23
CA HIS A 733 -19.62 38.24 41.69
C HIS A 733 -20.75 37.33 42.23
N GLY A 734 -21.42 36.53 41.38
CA GLY A 734 -22.67 35.84 41.75
C GLY A 734 -22.61 34.33 42.03
N CYS A 735 -21.51 33.63 41.73
CA CYS A 735 -21.54 32.15 41.66
C CYS A 735 -20.59 31.45 42.64
N ILE A 736 -20.39 31.99 43.84
CA ILE A 736 -19.57 31.34 44.89
C ILE A 736 -20.42 30.50 45.86
N ALA A 737 -21.74 30.66 45.91
CA ALA A 737 -22.57 30.00 46.93
C ALA A 737 -22.99 28.54 46.62
N ALA A 738 -22.64 27.97 45.46
CA ALA A 738 -23.09 26.62 45.08
C ALA A 738 -21.96 25.56 45.05
N ALA A 739 -20.73 25.94 45.38
CA ALA A 739 -19.57 25.04 45.37
C ALA A 739 -19.17 24.53 46.77
N ASP A 740 -19.71 25.10 47.85
CA ASP A 740 -19.40 24.70 49.23
C ASP A 740 -20.28 23.55 49.75
N ASP A 741 -21.35 23.15 49.04
CA ASP A 741 -22.23 22.03 49.44
C ASP A 741 -21.85 20.68 48.80
N TRP A 742 -20.70 20.58 48.11
CA TRP A 742 -20.28 19.34 47.43
C TRP A 742 -18.81 18.94 47.63
N LEU A 743 -18.08 19.61 48.52
CA LEU A 743 -16.75 19.22 49.03
C LEU A 743 -16.86 18.91 50.53
#